data_AF-A0A7Y5C9Z0-F1
#
_entry.id   AF-A0A7Y5C9Z0-F1
#
_cell.length_a   1.000
_cell.length_b   1.000
_cell.length_c   1.000
_cell.angle_alpha   90.00
_cell.angle_beta   90.00
_cell.angle_gamma   90.00
#
_symmetry.space_group_name_H-M   'P 1'
#
loop_
_entity.id
_entity.type
_entity.pdbx_description
1 polymer ?
#
loop_
_entity_poly.entity_id
_entity_poly.type
_entity_poly.pdbx_seq_one_letter_code
_entity_poly.pdbx_strand_id
1 'polypeptide(L)'
;MSGPNTGNPASGGSSPVPRFIDQDEIDAALAQAQSVTKSAPPPGNVKLRPEDVPAPPPFVPGNDLGLLSQNEIDAVLHGQKSGSQSSTQPPQESQAVDQSEIDRLLAAAEADPTNFAAAEQALRKVEQADIDALAASGNAADALGDDTPLAGMDQNNATLTQSELDKLISGGEPEQQLGGGELDAVLSPIEPVDPSEAAISVDAAPVTLGQAELEALLAAHPMERAEPVAPLPIATRTDEDDPVERAARENAQANVGLENLAAAVPDPTAGEQPLAQDLIDSLLAQAAQAAATPEAPPKAASAPQGVDLKQGEAEAVALSDDDFADLGISMPTPQVSLVSEPADEAREPAEDASPVVQRRLNRDAKFPAKVAASIAAALVVGTGTFAYLWSQRATPETLEKPAAEVEHRDLEEVIAVARELMGKGEYVSAMRELGAAIRHAEPGLLLNEARFLHVEAGYRSLPPKPKAVDIETVLKNIEDVIALAPKYSRNPEALEWKAELYERTGAITTARDTYERILTNYPTTPNRDHTLLQLARLAFQLNYFDDAEKALTSIVQDFPDSPHKSEAQMMLAKCYESTGRVADAIATYATVAAERTESRVGAEAALALSRIADASGDTPGAIRALENRLQTSTTVDGNDAVYVELAKAYRKAGKPADAVRVARELLNFFPDSSRVPEAVVELTKAMDESGDSRQAIDLAQQAAERFDKNAAVAKNRALMLSKTNDTRAAAEALVKADELGANDPEVLLDAGRKYSELAEKEKALEVFNKVIEKYPDTEQAVEAGVALGREQYAAGDIAGAIDRLMALTEAPNASSKQLAIQSALGDIYTDLGLKKRATAAYEQVASLATDPETLAHAATVLLENGAIGSALPVIRKVDTARLPSKAGFDFLMAQGRAMLDLDAVAALDKMQQAFELYPVERTPEDFEYLVRACLETGKTAHARILVSDFDTYVEKHPEERERLQRTAALWGDALFNAGDYRGALDAYALAVPPAPEPAQDDEEPAGEATAPSGDALWATFQRANAMLKLDDYASSIPILDELASGDTPYAEDARIKAEYARLEQRLRGGGAVIAEGG
;
A
#
# COMPACT_ATOMS: atom_id res chain seq x y z
N MET A 1 12.95 15.59 -75.45
CA MET A 1 14.13 14.74 -75.16
C MET A 1 13.94 14.12 -73.78
N SER A 2 14.79 13.14 -73.43
CA SER A 2 14.76 12.34 -72.19
C SER A 2 14.81 13.15 -70.89
N GLY A 3 14.45 12.51 -69.77
CA GLY A 3 14.85 12.92 -68.41
C GLY A 3 16.32 12.53 -68.09
N PRO A 4 16.70 12.10 -66.86
CA PRO A 4 15.86 11.41 -65.86
C PRO A 4 16.16 11.74 -64.37
N ASN A 5 15.58 10.93 -63.46
CA ASN A 5 15.98 10.61 -62.07
C ASN A 5 15.99 11.73 -60.99
N THR A 6 15.31 11.68 -59.83
CA THR A 6 14.83 10.67 -58.84
C THR A 6 15.70 10.65 -57.57
N GLY A 7 15.07 10.86 -56.39
CA GLY A 7 15.72 10.69 -55.09
C GLY A 7 14.76 10.85 -53.90
N ASN A 8 14.49 9.72 -53.22
CA ASN A 8 14.02 9.55 -51.83
C ASN A 8 12.80 10.34 -51.27
N PRO A 9 11.75 9.62 -50.78
CA PRO A 9 10.86 10.06 -49.71
C PRO A 9 11.28 9.46 -48.34
N ALA A 10 11.12 10.20 -47.25
CA ALA A 10 11.27 9.69 -45.88
C ALA A 10 10.48 10.55 -44.87
N SER A 11 10.03 9.93 -43.77
CA SER A 11 9.25 10.50 -42.64
C SER A 11 7.84 11.02 -42.98
N GLY A 12 6.92 10.97 -41.99
CA GLY A 12 5.56 11.52 -42.13
C GLY A 12 4.41 10.67 -41.55
N GLY A 13 4.68 9.50 -40.97
CA GLY A 13 3.65 8.67 -40.31
C GLY A 13 3.42 9.07 -38.86
N SER A 14 2.47 9.97 -38.60
CA SER A 14 2.01 10.29 -37.25
C SER A 14 0.97 9.27 -36.77
N SER A 15 1.23 8.60 -35.65
CA SER A 15 0.22 7.77 -34.97
C SER A 15 -1.02 8.62 -34.64
N PRO A 16 -2.24 8.13 -34.89
CA PRO A 16 -3.44 8.81 -34.41
C PRO A 16 -3.47 8.75 -32.88
N VAL A 17 -3.71 9.88 -32.23
CA VAL A 17 -4.07 9.92 -30.81
C VAL A 17 -5.36 9.11 -30.63
N PRO A 18 -5.47 8.24 -29.61
CA PRO A 18 -6.70 7.48 -29.37
C PRO A 18 -7.87 8.45 -29.17
N ARG A 19 -8.83 8.39 -30.09
CA ARG A 19 -10.11 9.11 -29.96
C ARG A 19 -10.93 8.41 -28.89
N PHE A 20 -11.36 9.15 -27.87
CA PHE A 20 -12.48 8.71 -27.04
C PHE A 20 -13.70 8.53 -27.94
N ILE A 21 -14.16 7.29 -28.05
CA ILE A 21 -15.37 6.90 -28.77
C ILE A 21 -16.55 7.20 -27.85
N ASP A 22 -17.59 7.84 -28.39
CA ASP A 22 -18.77 8.20 -27.60
C ASP A 22 -19.66 6.97 -27.36
N GLN A 23 -20.42 6.95 -26.27
CA GLN A 23 -21.30 5.83 -25.93
C GLN A 23 -22.35 5.60 -27.03
N ASP A 24 -22.81 6.66 -27.69
CA ASP A 24 -23.69 6.59 -28.86
C ASP A 24 -23.08 5.79 -30.04
N GLU A 25 -21.76 5.87 -30.27
CA GLU A 25 -21.07 5.08 -31.31
C GLU A 25 -21.00 3.60 -30.91
N ILE A 26 -20.91 3.29 -29.61
CA ILE A 26 -20.87 1.92 -29.05
C ILE A 26 -22.26 1.26 -29.07
N ASP A 27 -23.29 1.94 -28.53
CA ASP A 27 -24.66 1.40 -28.51
C ASP A 27 -25.24 1.31 -29.94
N ALA A 28 -24.82 2.15 -30.89
CA ALA A 28 -25.14 1.98 -32.31
C ALA A 28 -24.55 0.69 -32.90
N ALA A 29 -23.29 0.36 -32.59
CA ALA A 29 -22.65 -0.88 -33.04
C ALA A 29 -23.33 -2.14 -32.43
N LEU A 30 -23.67 -2.08 -31.13
CA LEU A 30 -24.43 -3.13 -30.45
C LEU A 30 -25.83 -3.31 -31.05
N ALA A 31 -26.56 -2.23 -31.31
CA ALA A 31 -27.87 -2.28 -31.96
C ALA A 31 -27.80 -2.81 -33.40
N GLN A 32 -26.72 -2.49 -34.14
CA GLN A 32 -26.49 -3.00 -35.49
C GLN A 32 -26.25 -4.52 -35.47
N ALA A 33 -25.40 -5.04 -34.56
CA ALA A 33 -25.20 -6.47 -34.38
C ALA A 33 -26.52 -7.19 -34.01
N GLN A 34 -27.29 -6.63 -33.07
CA GLN A 34 -28.61 -7.15 -32.71
C GLN A 34 -29.60 -7.15 -33.90
N SER A 35 -29.49 -6.21 -34.84
CA SER A 35 -30.39 -6.13 -36.00
C SER A 35 -30.28 -7.33 -36.96
N VAL A 36 -29.11 -7.97 -37.04
CA VAL A 36 -28.83 -9.14 -37.91
C VAL A 36 -29.70 -10.35 -37.53
N THR A 37 -30.07 -10.47 -36.25
CA THR A 37 -30.93 -11.54 -35.70
C THR A 37 -32.34 -11.62 -36.30
N LYS A 38 -32.77 -10.60 -37.06
CA LYS A 38 -34.09 -10.57 -37.71
C LYS A 38 -34.14 -11.20 -39.11
N SER A 39 -33.05 -11.79 -39.59
CA SER A 39 -33.08 -12.66 -40.77
C SER A 39 -33.66 -14.05 -40.41
N ALA A 40 -34.45 -14.64 -41.32
CA ALA A 40 -35.25 -15.81 -41.00
C ALA A 40 -34.42 -17.12 -40.94
N PRO A 41 -34.77 -18.08 -40.05
CA PRO A 41 -34.06 -19.35 -39.95
C PRO A 41 -34.21 -20.19 -41.24
N PRO A 42 -33.20 -21.01 -41.59
CA PRO A 42 -33.22 -21.82 -42.80
C PRO A 42 -34.33 -22.89 -42.78
N PRO A 43 -34.92 -23.23 -43.93
CA PRO A 43 -36.08 -24.13 -44.01
C PRO A 43 -35.68 -25.62 -43.86
N GLY A 44 -35.29 -26.03 -42.65
CA GLY A 44 -34.77 -27.37 -42.37
C GLY A 44 -35.31 -28.11 -41.13
N ASN A 45 -36.06 -27.45 -40.25
CA ASN A 45 -36.44 -28.06 -38.97
C ASN A 45 -37.57 -29.10 -39.08
N VAL A 46 -37.22 -30.37 -38.87
CA VAL A 46 -38.18 -31.40 -38.44
C VAL A 46 -38.77 -30.98 -37.09
N LYS A 47 -40.10 -30.92 -36.99
CA LYS A 47 -40.78 -30.69 -35.71
C LYS A 47 -40.72 -31.95 -34.85
N LEU A 48 -39.66 -32.07 -34.05
CA LEU A 48 -39.73 -32.78 -32.78
C LEU A 48 -40.78 -32.10 -31.89
N ARG A 49 -41.47 -32.88 -31.06
CA ARG A 49 -42.49 -32.39 -30.15
C ARG A 49 -41.84 -32.00 -28.81
N PRO A 50 -42.49 -31.16 -27.99
CA PRO A 50 -42.05 -30.90 -26.61
C PRO A 50 -42.12 -32.13 -25.68
N GLU A 51 -42.44 -33.31 -26.23
CA GLU A 51 -42.45 -34.62 -25.58
C GLU A 51 -41.15 -35.42 -25.86
N ASP A 52 -40.34 -34.99 -26.86
CA ASP A 52 -39.11 -35.68 -27.29
C ASP A 52 -37.82 -35.11 -26.63
N VAL A 53 -37.93 -34.06 -25.82
CA VAL A 53 -36.81 -33.55 -25.00
C VAL A 53 -36.71 -34.43 -23.75
N PRO A 54 -35.57 -35.09 -23.47
CA PRO A 54 -35.38 -35.77 -22.20
C PRO A 54 -35.47 -34.72 -21.09
N ALA A 55 -36.41 -34.89 -20.17
CA ALA A 55 -36.45 -34.07 -18.96
C ALA A 55 -35.09 -34.17 -18.24
N PRO A 56 -34.55 -33.06 -17.67
CA PRO A 56 -33.34 -33.14 -16.87
C PRO A 56 -33.53 -34.21 -15.79
N PRO A 57 -32.51 -35.04 -15.52
CA PRO A 57 -32.63 -36.09 -14.52
C PRO A 57 -33.06 -35.48 -13.18
N PRO A 58 -33.97 -36.14 -12.42
CA PRO A 58 -34.43 -35.59 -11.15
C PRO A 58 -33.23 -35.36 -10.23
N PHE A 59 -33.25 -34.21 -9.55
CA PHE A 59 -32.17 -33.72 -8.71
C PHE A 59 -31.71 -34.79 -7.69
N VAL A 60 -30.53 -35.34 -7.90
CA VAL A 60 -29.82 -36.17 -6.93
C VAL A 60 -28.79 -35.26 -6.25
N PRO A 61 -28.95 -34.92 -4.95
CA PRO A 61 -27.85 -34.30 -4.20
C PRO A 61 -26.73 -35.34 -4.10
N GLY A 62 -25.65 -35.11 -4.84
CA GLY A 62 -24.75 -36.20 -5.21
C GLY A 62 -23.37 -35.73 -5.69
N ASN A 63 -22.79 -34.76 -4.98
CA ASN A 63 -21.35 -34.64 -4.74
C ASN A 63 -21.11 -33.45 -3.78
N ASP A 64 -20.69 -33.74 -2.55
CA ASP A 64 -20.29 -32.69 -1.60
C ASP A 64 -18.97 -32.05 -2.04
N LEU A 65 -18.96 -30.72 -2.12
CA LEU A 65 -17.73 -29.94 -2.32
C LEU A 65 -16.91 -29.79 -1.02
N GLY A 66 -17.42 -30.24 0.14
CA GLY A 66 -16.81 -29.98 1.44
C GLY A 66 -16.78 -28.48 1.82
N LEU A 67 -17.53 -27.65 1.09
CA LEU A 67 -17.88 -26.27 1.45
C LEU A 67 -19.38 -26.29 1.77
N LEU A 68 -19.78 -25.61 2.84
CA LEU A 68 -21.12 -25.70 3.45
C LEU A 68 -22.24 -25.73 2.41
N SER A 69 -23.08 -26.77 2.46
CA SER A 69 -24.29 -26.83 1.66
C SER A 69 -25.24 -25.68 2.03
N GLN A 70 -26.13 -25.30 1.12
CA GLN A 70 -27.12 -24.24 1.37
C GLN A 70 -27.91 -24.49 2.67
N ASN A 71 -28.23 -25.76 2.98
CA ASN A 71 -28.91 -26.15 4.21
C ASN A 71 -28.08 -25.93 5.49
N GLU A 72 -26.74 -26.08 5.42
CA GLU A 72 -25.85 -25.87 6.56
C GLU A 72 -25.61 -24.37 6.81
N ILE A 73 -25.51 -23.56 5.74
CA ILE A 73 -25.51 -22.10 5.84
C ILE A 73 -26.80 -21.62 6.53
N ASP A 74 -27.96 -22.15 6.11
CA ASP A 74 -29.26 -21.80 6.69
C ASP A 74 -29.46 -22.35 8.12
N ALA A 75 -28.74 -23.41 8.50
CA ALA A 75 -28.70 -23.92 9.87
C ALA A 75 -27.81 -23.07 10.81
N VAL A 76 -26.65 -22.61 10.34
CA VAL A 76 -25.75 -21.71 11.09
C VAL A 76 -26.45 -20.40 11.46
N LEU A 77 -27.34 -19.89 10.59
CA LEU A 77 -28.18 -18.71 10.86
C LEU A 77 -29.06 -18.83 12.12
N HIS A 78 -29.27 -20.03 12.67
CA HIS A 78 -30.19 -20.28 13.77
C HIS A 78 -29.53 -20.89 15.04
N GLY A 79 -28.21 -21.13 15.04
CA GLY A 79 -27.45 -21.72 16.15
C GLY A 79 -26.83 -20.69 17.12
N GLN A 80 -26.79 -20.99 18.43
CA GLN A 80 -26.30 -20.07 19.46
C GLN A 80 -25.05 -20.55 20.24
N LYS A 81 -24.23 -19.56 20.63
CA LYS A 81 -23.38 -19.46 21.84
C LYS A 81 -22.11 -20.34 21.97
N SER A 82 -20.98 -19.62 22.03
CA SER A 82 -19.97 -19.60 23.12
C SER A 82 -19.49 -20.91 23.76
N GLY A 83 -18.17 -21.15 23.71
CA GLY A 83 -17.47 -22.14 24.52
C GLY A 83 -15.95 -22.10 24.33
N SER A 84 -15.24 -21.23 25.06
CA SER A 84 -13.78 -21.14 25.03
C SER A 84 -13.12 -22.07 26.07
N GLN A 85 -12.00 -22.70 25.70
CA GLN A 85 -11.05 -23.28 26.66
C GLN A 85 -9.61 -23.04 26.21
N SER A 86 -8.75 -22.75 27.18
CA SER A 86 -7.30 -22.57 27.03
C SER A 86 -6.56 -23.74 27.70
N SER A 87 -5.34 -24.03 27.26
CA SER A 87 -4.50 -25.09 27.83
C SER A 87 -3.05 -24.61 27.93
N THR A 88 -2.56 -24.45 29.16
CA THR A 88 -1.17 -24.10 29.49
C THR A 88 -0.49 -25.24 30.25
N GLN A 89 0.83 -25.40 30.05
CA GLN A 89 1.69 -26.20 30.93
C GLN A 89 3.04 -25.50 31.19
N PRO A 90 3.70 -25.77 32.34
CA PRO A 90 4.82 -24.97 32.83
C PRO A 90 6.22 -25.50 32.39
N PRO A 91 7.26 -24.65 32.45
CA PRO A 91 8.66 -25.04 32.22
C PRO A 91 9.28 -25.83 33.38
N GLN A 92 10.46 -26.43 33.16
CA GLN A 92 11.23 -27.15 34.16
C GLN A 92 12.45 -26.34 34.66
N GLU A 93 12.89 -26.62 35.89
CA GLU A 93 14.00 -25.94 36.56
C GLU A 93 15.38 -26.45 36.09
N SER A 94 16.38 -25.57 35.99
CA SER A 94 17.79 -25.95 35.85
C SER A 94 18.72 -25.02 36.67
N GLN A 95 19.24 -25.57 37.77
CA GLN A 95 20.44 -25.16 38.55
C GLN A 95 20.80 -23.66 38.60
N ALA A 96 20.47 -23.02 39.73
CA ALA A 96 20.76 -21.62 40.00
C ALA A 96 22.25 -21.33 40.28
N VAL A 97 22.69 -20.16 39.83
CA VAL A 97 23.86 -19.42 40.33
C VAL A 97 23.54 -18.90 41.75
N ASP A 98 24.53 -18.46 42.53
CA ASP A 98 24.30 -17.91 43.89
C ASP A 98 23.70 -16.49 43.86
N GLN A 99 22.44 -16.42 43.41
CA GLN A 99 21.61 -15.22 43.37
C GLN A 99 21.62 -14.47 44.72
N SER A 100 21.73 -15.20 45.84
CA SER A 100 21.64 -14.65 47.19
C SER A 100 22.74 -13.64 47.54
N GLU A 101 23.83 -13.60 46.79
CA GLU A 101 24.87 -12.57 46.92
C GLU A 101 24.66 -11.39 45.95
N ILE A 102 24.05 -11.61 44.78
CA ILE A 102 23.67 -10.56 43.82
C ILE A 102 22.50 -9.75 44.39
N ASP A 103 21.45 -10.42 44.85
CA ASP A 103 20.27 -9.82 45.48
C ASP A 103 20.66 -8.93 46.68
N ARG A 104 21.70 -9.32 47.43
CA ARG A 104 22.25 -8.52 48.54
C ARG A 104 23.00 -7.28 48.09
N LEU A 105 23.72 -7.35 46.98
CA LEU A 105 24.45 -6.20 46.43
C LEU A 105 23.49 -5.20 45.77
N LEU A 106 22.44 -5.69 45.09
CA LEU A 106 21.35 -4.89 44.57
C LEU A 106 20.58 -4.19 45.70
N ALA A 107 20.11 -4.93 46.71
CA ALA A 107 19.42 -4.34 47.87
C ALA A 107 20.30 -3.33 48.66
N ALA A 108 21.63 -3.48 48.62
CA ALA A 108 22.57 -2.53 49.21
C ALA A 108 22.88 -1.29 48.33
N ALA A 109 22.51 -1.32 47.06
CA ALA A 109 22.54 -0.19 46.13
C ALA A 109 21.18 0.53 46.06
N GLU A 110 20.07 -0.21 46.18
CA GLU A 110 18.71 0.35 46.32
C GLU A 110 18.54 1.12 47.65
N ALA A 111 19.15 0.64 48.73
CA ALA A 111 19.13 1.30 50.04
C ALA A 111 20.04 2.55 50.14
N ASP A 112 20.99 2.73 49.21
CA ASP A 112 21.82 3.94 49.06
C ASP A 112 22.20 4.12 47.58
N PRO A 113 21.41 4.91 46.82
CA PRO A 113 21.67 5.17 45.40
C PRO A 113 23.02 5.84 45.09
N THR A 114 23.78 6.30 46.09
CA THR A 114 25.13 6.84 45.91
C THR A 114 26.23 5.77 46.03
N ASN A 115 25.88 4.55 46.42
CA ASN A 115 26.80 3.42 46.60
C ASN A 115 27.12 2.70 45.27
N PHE A 116 27.65 3.45 44.29
CA PHE A 116 28.01 2.95 42.96
C PHE A 116 28.92 1.69 43.00
N ALA A 117 29.74 1.54 44.04
CA ALA A 117 30.60 0.37 44.22
C ALA A 117 29.80 -0.94 44.45
N ALA A 118 28.65 -0.89 45.14
CA ALA A 118 27.78 -2.05 45.30
C ALA A 118 27.06 -2.41 43.99
N ALA A 119 26.56 -1.40 43.27
CA ALA A 119 25.93 -1.59 41.96
C ALA A 119 26.90 -2.18 40.92
N GLU A 120 28.11 -1.63 40.82
CA GLU A 120 29.15 -2.14 39.91
C GLU A 120 29.59 -3.58 40.28
N GLN A 121 29.64 -3.90 41.59
CA GLN A 121 29.99 -5.23 42.06
C GLN A 121 28.86 -6.26 41.87
N ALA A 122 27.60 -5.82 41.82
CA ALA A 122 26.47 -6.66 41.39
C ALA A 122 26.54 -6.92 39.88
N LEU A 123 26.70 -5.86 39.08
CA LEU A 123 26.73 -5.94 37.61
C LEU A 123 27.81 -6.90 37.11
N ARG A 124 29.05 -6.76 37.61
CA ARG A 124 30.18 -7.64 37.27
C ARG A 124 29.96 -9.10 37.67
N LYS A 125 29.07 -9.41 38.61
CA LYS A 125 28.69 -10.79 38.98
C LYS A 125 27.60 -11.36 38.08
N VAL A 126 26.68 -10.53 37.58
CA VAL A 126 25.74 -10.92 36.52
C VAL A 126 26.52 -11.21 35.23
N GLU A 127 27.40 -10.29 34.80
CA GLU A 127 28.26 -10.49 33.62
C GLU A 127 29.10 -11.78 33.71
N GLN A 128 29.71 -12.07 34.88
CA GLN A 128 30.47 -13.31 35.05
C GLN A 128 29.58 -14.57 35.02
N ALA A 129 28.35 -14.49 35.54
CA ALA A 129 27.39 -15.60 35.47
C ALA A 129 26.96 -15.90 34.02
N ASP A 130 26.70 -14.86 33.23
CA ASP A 130 26.36 -14.98 31.81
C ASP A 130 27.55 -15.49 30.98
N ILE A 131 28.77 -15.03 31.28
CA ILE A 131 30.01 -15.55 30.68
C ILE A 131 30.22 -17.03 31.03
N ASP A 132 29.99 -17.44 32.28
CA ASP A 132 30.12 -18.84 32.70
C ASP A 132 29.03 -19.72 32.07
N ALA A 133 27.81 -19.20 31.85
CA ALA A 133 26.73 -19.86 31.13
C ALA A 133 27.03 -20.02 29.62
N LEU A 134 27.61 -18.99 28.99
CA LEU A 134 28.12 -19.05 27.61
C LEU A 134 29.30 -20.04 27.47
N ALA A 135 30.18 -20.12 28.46
CA ALA A 135 31.25 -21.12 28.50
C ALA A 135 30.69 -22.55 28.67
N ALA A 136 29.57 -22.72 29.39
CA ALA A 136 28.87 -23.99 29.49
C ALA A 136 28.23 -24.42 28.15
N SER A 137 27.63 -23.48 27.40
CA SER A 137 27.03 -23.79 26.08
C SER A 137 28.08 -24.09 25.00
N GLY A 138 29.24 -23.44 25.04
CA GLY A 138 30.33 -23.65 24.08
C GLY A 138 30.85 -25.10 24.01
N ASN A 139 30.74 -25.87 25.10
CA ASN A 139 31.16 -27.28 25.14
C ASN A 139 30.24 -28.23 24.32
N ALA A 140 29.15 -27.74 23.74
CA ALA A 140 28.30 -28.51 22.83
C ALA A 140 28.75 -28.44 21.35
N ALA A 141 29.68 -27.53 21.00
CA ALA A 141 30.04 -27.22 19.61
C ALA A 141 31.20 -28.05 19.04
N ASP A 142 31.93 -28.81 19.86
CA ASP A 142 33.13 -29.60 19.50
C ASP A 142 32.84 -30.86 18.64
N ALA A 143 31.68 -30.91 17.96
CA ALA A 143 31.08 -32.14 17.44
C ALA A 143 30.44 -32.04 16.05
N LEU A 144 31.02 -31.27 15.12
CA LEU A 144 31.08 -31.56 13.67
C LEU A 144 32.08 -30.58 13.00
N GLY A 145 32.89 -31.07 12.06
CA GLY A 145 34.13 -30.38 11.62
C GLY A 145 34.01 -29.45 10.40
N ASP A 146 35.07 -28.66 10.20
CA ASP A 146 35.22 -27.66 9.14
C ASP A 146 35.07 -28.21 7.71
N ASP A 147 34.54 -27.39 6.79
CA ASP A 147 35.38 -26.87 5.70
C ASP A 147 34.81 -25.59 5.03
N THR A 148 35.71 -24.74 4.54
CA THR A 148 35.51 -23.46 3.78
C THR A 148 34.89 -22.23 4.51
N PRO A 149 35.25 -20.98 4.11
CA PRO A 149 35.12 -19.81 5.01
C PRO A 149 34.16 -18.70 4.52
N LEU A 150 33.39 -18.13 5.45
CA LEU A 150 32.72 -16.84 5.26
C LEU A 150 33.69 -15.68 5.54
N ALA A 151 34.04 -14.92 4.50
CA ALA A 151 34.71 -13.63 4.61
C ALA A 151 33.75 -12.54 4.14
N GLY A 152 33.30 -11.67 5.05
CA GLY A 152 32.35 -10.61 4.72
C GLY A 152 31.39 -10.21 5.85
N MET A 153 31.90 -9.98 7.06
CA MET A 153 31.16 -9.30 8.13
C MET A 153 32.10 -8.28 8.81
N ASP A 154 32.05 -7.02 8.36
CA ASP A 154 32.70 -5.92 9.08
C ASP A 154 31.87 -5.58 10.33
N GLN A 155 32.49 -5.72 11.50
CA GLN A 155 31.85 -5.44 12.78
C GLN A 155 31.86 -3.94 13.09
N ASN A 156 30.78 -3.23 12.74
CA ASN A 156 30.55 -1.84 13.13
C ASN A 156 29.31 -1.68 14.04
N ASN A 157 29.26 -2.44 15.14
CA ASN A 157 28.42 -2.07 16.29
C ASN A 157 29.04 -0.86 17.01
N ALA A 158 28.91 0.32 16.40
CA ALA A 158 29.39 1.58 16.93
C ALA A 158 28.30 2.25 17.78
N THR A 159 28.13 1.80 19.03
CA THR A 159 27.41 2.58 20.04
C THR A 159 28.13 3.92 20.22
N LEU A 160 27.47 5.04 19.90
CA LEU A 160 28.10 6.37 20.02
C LEU A 160 28.64 6.57 21.44
N THR A 161 29.90 6.99 21.53
CA THR A 161 30.45 7.41 22.82
C THR A 161 29.80 8.72 23.27
N GLN A 162 29.81 8.99 24.58
CA GLN A 162 29.34 10.27 25.13
C GLN A 162 29.96 11.47 24.39
N SER A 163 31.24 11.37 23.99
CA SER A 163 31.97 12.41 23.25
C SER A 163 31.49 12.63 21.81
N GLU A 164 30.82 11.66 21.19
CA GLU A 164 30.25 11.77 19.85
C GLU A 164 28.82 12.31 19.92
N LEU A 165 28.06 11.91 20.96
CA LEU A 165 26.79 12.54 21.32
C LEU A 165 26.98 14.04 21.63
N ASP A 166 27.96 14.39 22.46
CA ASP A 166 28.33 15.78 22.78
C ASP A 166 28.74 16.60 21.54
N LYS A 167 29.37 15.97 20.53
CA LYS A 167 29.72 16.63 19.25
C LYS A 167 28.49 16.90 18.38
N LEU A 168 27.56 15.95 18.31
CA LEU A 168 26.28 16.15 17.62
C LEU A 168 25.43 17.25 18.28
N ILE A 169 25.44 17.31 19.61
CA ILE A 169 24.74 18.35 20.40
C ILE A 169 25.41 19.74 20.25
N SER A 170 26.74 19.80 20.20
CA SER A 170 27.48 21.09 20.14
C SER A 170 27.58 21.71 18.74
N GLY A 171 27.31 20.96 17.66
CA GLY A 171 27.07 21.51 16.33
C GLY A 171 28.28 22.17 15.65
N GLY A 172 29.50 21.73 15.97
CA GLY A 172 30.74 22.17 15.31
C GLY A 172 31.05 21.37 14.05
N GLU A 173 31.49 22.04 12.98
CA GLU A 173 31.94 21.39 11.74
C GLU A 173 33.27 20.63 11.92
N PRO A 174 33.48 19.50 11.23
CA PRO A 174 34.72 18.72 11.33
C PRO A 174 35.84 19.29 10.43
N GLU A 175 36.60 20.27 10.93
CA GLU A 175 37.90 20.61 10.32
C GLU A 175 38.89 19.43 10.45
N GLN A 176 38.97 18.57 9.42
CA GLN A 176 40.08 17.64 9.26
C GLN A 176 41.07 18.14 8.20
N GLN A 177 42.29 18.43 8.67
CA GLN A 177 43.42 18.81 7.82
C GLN A 177 43.93 17.60 7.01
N LEU A 178 43.37 17.38 5.82
CA LEU A 178 43.99 16.50 4.83
C LEU A 178 45.26 17.15 4.27
N GLY A 179 46.42 16.72 4.79
CA GLY A 179 47.73 17.15 4.33
C GLY A 179 47.94 16.81 2.85
N GLY A 180 48.16 17.84 2.02
CA GLY A 180 48.00 17.74 0.57
C GLY A 180 48.97 16.81 -0.16
N GLY A 181 48.48 16.24 -1.27
CA GLY A 181 49.25 15.44 -2.21
C GLY A 181 48.48 15.17 -3.51
N GLU A 182 48.83 15.92 -4.57
CA GLU A 182 48.58 15.60 -5.99
C GLU A 182 47.13 15.34 -6.46
N LEU A 183 46.45 16.39 -6.96
CA LEU A 183 45.69 16.31 -8.22
C LEU A 183 45.49 17.68 -8.90
N ASP A 184 46.61 18.36 -9.16
CA ASP A 184 46.66 19.62 -9.93
C ASP A 184 46.59 19.32 -11.45
N ALA A 185 45.38 19.19 -12.00
CA ALA A 185 45.17 19.02 -13.44
C ALA A 185 43.77 19.43 -13.94
N VAL A 186 43.72 20.41 -14.86
CA VAL A 186 42.57 20.77 -15.74
C VAL A 186 41.30 21.25 -14.98
N LEU A 187 40.98 22.56 -14.93
CA LEU A 187 40.49 23.32 -16.09
C LEU A 187 40.70 24.85 -15.94
N SER A 188 41.24 25.48 -16.99
CA SER A 188 41.13 26.92 -17.32
C SER A 188 41.79 27.17 -18.69
N PRO A 189 41.46 28.26 -19.43
CA PRO A 189 40.37 29.24 -19.24
C PRO A 189 39.44 29.39 -20.48
N ILE A 190 38.23 29.90 -20.27
CA ILE A 190 37.47 30.68 -21.27
C ILE A 190 36.87 31.92 -20.56
N GLU A 191 36.78 33.03 -21.28
CA GLU A 191 36.44 34.38 -20.79
C GLU A 191 34.93 34.61 -20.53
N PRO A 192 34.55 35.68 -19.77
CA PRO A 192 33.31 35.70 -19.01
C PRO A 192 32.07 36.22 -19.74
N VAL A 193 30.90 35.86 -19.20
CA VAL A 193 29.61 36.54 -19.40
C VAL A 193 29.06 36.93 -18.02
N ASP A 194 28.42 38.10 -17.95
CA ASP A 194 28.03 38.83 -16.74
C ASP A 194 26.78 38.24 -16.03
N PRO A 195 26.87 37.84 -14.74
CA PRO A 195 25.74 37.48 -13.91
C PRO A 195 25.50 38.52 -12.80
N SER A 196 24.92 39.67 -13.16
CA SER A 196 24.44 40.66 -12.20
C SER A 196 23.07 40.29 -11.59
N GLU A 197 22.95 39.07 -11.05
CA GLU A 197 21.75 38.66 -10.30
C GLU A 197 22.03 37.54 -9.27
N ALA A 198 21.41 37.68 -8.09
CA ALA A 198 21.24 36.65 -7.04
C ALA A 198 22.46 35.80 -6.61
N ALA A 199 23.41 36.43 -5.90
CA ALA A 199 24.25 35.73 -4.91
C ALA A 199 24.05 36.37 -3.52
N ILE A 200 23.39 35.66 -2.60
CA ILE A 200 23.29 36.03 -1.19
C ILE A 200 24.34 35.24 -0.42
N SER A 201 25.17 35.92 0.38
CA SER A 201 26.24 35.29 1.15
C SER A 201 25.71 34.54 2.38
N VAL A 202 26.21 33.32 2.59
CA VAL A 202 26.06 32.59 3.86
C VAL A 202 27.00 33.21 4.89
N ASP A 203 26.57 34.34 5.47
CA ASP A 203 27.14 34.90 6.70
C ASP A 203 26.14 35.93 7.27
N ALA A 204 25.14 35.45 8.02
CA ALA A 204 24.07 36.26 8.57
C ALA A 204 23.86 35.97 10.06
N ALA A 205 24.01 37.02 10.88
CA ALA A 205 23.55 37.03 12.26
C ALA A 205 22.00 36.83 12.32
N PRO A 206 21.43 36.38 13.45
CA PRO A 206 19.98 36.17 13.57
C PRO A 206 19.20 37.41 13.16
N VAL A 207 18.32 37.25 12.16
CA VAL A 207 17.53 38.34 11.58
C VAL A 207 16.45 38.76 12.58
N THR A 208 16.67 39.89 13.23
CA THR A 208 15.59 40.61 13.93
C THR A 208 14.57 41.09 12.90
N LEU A 209 13.29 40.76 13.08
CA LEU A 209 12.20 41.12 12.15
C LEU A 209 12.25 42.61 11.77
N GLY A 210 12.07 42.89 10.48
CA GLY A 210 11.90 44.25 10.00
C GLY A 210 10.53 44.81 10.37
N GLN A 211 10.47 46.10 10.70
CA GLN A 211 9.20 46.78 11.02
C GLN A 211 8.15 46.66 9.90
N ALA A 212 8.57 46.55 8.64
CA ALA A 212 7.68 46.32 7.50
C ALA A 212 7.07 44.90 7.47
N GLU A 213 7.74 43.90 8.03
CA GLU A 213 7.24 42.53 8.14
C GLU A 213 6.22 42.41 9.27
N LEU A 214 6.46 43.13 10.38
CA LEU A 214 5.49 43.35 11.46
C LEU A 214 4.23 44.08 10.95
N GLU A 215 4.38 45.15 10.17
CA GLU A 215 3.26 45.85 9.53
C GLU A 215 2.48 44.95 8.54
N ALA A 216 3.17 44.04 7.82
CA ALA A 216 2.52 43.07 6.95
C ALA A 216 1.80 41.94 7.71
N LEU A 217 2.23 41.61 8.93
CA LEU A 217 1.57 40.66 9.83
C LEU A 217 0.25 41.26 10.33
N LEU A 218 0.29 42.52 10.81
CA LEU A 218 -0.88 43.29 11.24
C LEU A 218 -1.90 43.53 10.10
N ALA A 219 -1.47 43.56 8.84
CA ALA A 219 -2.34 43.76 7.68
C ALA A 219 -3.08 42.50 7.21
N ALA A 220 -2.64 41.29 7.62
CA ALA A 220 -3.19 40.02 7.13
C ALA A 220 -4.54 39.62 7.77
N HIS A 221 -4.94 40.29 8.85
CA HIS A 221 -6.21 40.06 9.56
C HIS A 221 -7.01 41.36 9.70
N PRO A 222 -7.71 41.82 8.64
CA PRO A 222 -8.51 43.04 8.69
C PRO A 222 -9.75 42.86 9.59
N MET A 223 -9.69 43.40 10.81
CA MET A 223 -10.84 43.37 11.73
C MET A 223 -12.03 44.18 11.20
N GLU A 224 -13.22 43.58 11.19
CA GLU A 224 -14.48 44.32 11.04
C GLU A 224 -14.71 45.21 12.27
N ARG A 225 -14.43 46.51 12.14
CA ARG A 225 -14.77 47.49 13.16
C ARG A 225 -16.27 47.77 13.14
N ALA A 226 -16.98 47.33 14.17
CA ALA A 226 -18.31 47.84 14.46
C ALA A 226 -18.27 49.38 14.59
N GLU A 227 -19.21 50.08 13.96
CA GLU A 227 -19.22 51.54 13.93
C GLU A 227 -19.50 52.16 15.32
N PRO A 228 -18.86 53.30 15.66
CA PRO A 228 -19.04 53.93 16.97
C PRO A 228 -20.44 54.57 17.09
N VAL A 229 -21.26 54.01 17.97
CA VAL A 229 -22.53 54.63 18.39
C VAL A 229 -22.26 56.03 18.98
N ALA A 230 -23.00 57.03 18.49
CA ALA A 230 -22.74 58.44 18.82
C ALA A 230 -22.91 58.74 20.32
N PRO A 231 -22.07 59.63 20.89
CA PRO A 231 -22.09 59.92 22.33
C PRO A 231 -23.35 60.69 22.74
N LEU A 232 -24.04 60.20 23.78
CA LEU A 232 -25.09 60.94 24.47
C LEU A 232 -24.48 62.12 25.27
N PRO A 233 -25.19 63.27 25.36
CA PRO A 233 -24.62 64.48 25.96
C PRO A 233 -24.52 64.39 27.50
N ILE A 234 -23.47 65.00 28.03
CA ILE A 234 -23.19 65.06 29.47
C ILE A 234 -24.29 65.87 30.19
N ALA A 235 -25.03 65.21 31.08
CA ALA A 235 -25.87 65.85 32.09
C ALA A 235 -25.06 66.11 33.36
N THR A 236 -25.37 67.21 34.07
CA THR A 236 -24.59 67.65 35.24
C THR A 236 -25.04 66.99 36.54
N ARG A 237 -24.09 66.32 37.21
CA ARG A 237 -23.90 66.21 38.67
C ARG A 237 -25.07 66.65 39.57
N THR A 238 -25.69 65.70 40.27
CA THR A 238 -26.07 65.83 41.70
C THR A 238 -26.33 64.45 42.31
N ASP A 239 -25.77 64.25 43.50
CA ASP A 239 -26.22 63.50 44.68
C ASP A 239 -26.67 62.01 44.60
N GLU A 240 -26.08 61.23 45.52
CA GLU A 240 -26.56 60.01 46.21
C GLU A 240 -27.46 58.99 45.48
N ASP A 241 -26.86 57.85 45.08
CA ASP A 241 -27.52 56.54 44.93
C ASP A 241 -26.67 55.47 45.65
N ASP A 242 -27.34 54.48 46.27
CA ASP A 242 -26.74 53.53 47.22
C ASP A 242 -25.90 52.42 46.54
N PRO A 243 -24.67 52.10 47.02
CA PRO A 243 -23.85 51.02 46.46
C PRO A 243 -24.53 49.64 46.46
N VAL A 244 -25.52 49.38 47.33
CA VAL A 244 -26.24 48.10 47.39
C VAL A 244 -27.09 47.84 46.14
N GLU A 245 -27.72 48.86 45.54
CA GLU A 245 -28.52 48.66 44.31
C GLU A 245 -27.64 48.46 43.05
N ARG A 246 -26.37 48.85 43.11
CA ARG A 246 -25.42 48.64 42.00
C ARG A 246 -25.03 47.16 41.89
N ALA A 247 -24.61 46.57 43.01
CA ALA A 247 -24.28 45.15 43.10
C ALA A 247 -25.47 44.25 42.71
N ALA A 248 -26.70 44.66 43.04
CA ALA A 248 -27.92 43.93 42.71
C ALA A 248 -28.24 43.87 41.20
N ARG A 249 -27.68 44.77 40.37
CA ARG A 249 -27.85 44.72 38.90
C ARG A 249 -26.75 43.93 38.22
N GLU A 250 -25.50 44.08 38.65
CA GLU A 250 -24.36 43.35 38.07
C GLU A 250 -24.47 41.84 38.36
N ASN A 251 -24.91 41.46 39.57
CA ASN A 251 -25.12 40.04 39.93
C ASN A 251 -26.39 39.41 39.29
N ALA A 252 -27.17 40.17 38.52
CA ALA A 252 -28.36 39.68 37.80
C ALA A 252 -28.10 39.35 36.32
N GLN A 253 -26.89 39.63 35.80
CA GLN A 253 -26.49 39.27 34.44
C GLN A 253 -25.39 38.19 34.37
N ALA A 254 -24.88 37.72 35.53
CA ALA A 254 -23.90 36.64 35.61
C ALA A 254 -24.52 35.22 35.64
N ASN A 255 -25.74 35.06 36.17
CA ASN A 255 -26.38 33.75 36.34
C ASN A 255 -27.38 33.40 35.22
N VAL A 256 -26.87 33.06 34.03
CA VAL A 256 -27.62 32.27 33.02
C VAL A 256 -26.72 31.16 32.45
N GLY A 257 -26.36 30.22 33.32
CA GLY A 257 -25.59 29.02 32.98
C GLY A 257 -25.62 28.02 34.13
N LEU A 258 -25.67 26.73 33.82
CA LEU A 258 -25.51 25.60 34.76
C LEU A 258 -26.56 25.40 35.88
N GLU A 259 -27.78 25.93 35.75
CA GLU A 259 -28.98 25.37 36.44
C GLU A 259 -30.04 24.88 35.44
N ASN A 260 -29.86 23.67 34.88
CA ASN A 260 -30.95 22.80 34.35
C ASN A 260 -30.51 21.42 33.77
N LEU A 261 -29.46 20.77 34.31
CA LEU A 261 -29.02 19.43 33.86
C LEU A 261 -28.88 18.41 35.01
N ALA A 262 -29.95 18.27 35.81
CA ALA A 262 -29.98 17.33 36.94
C ALA A 262 -31.34 16.59 37.14
N ALA A 263 -32.15 16.43 36.09
CA ALA A 263 -33.42 15.69 36.16
C ALA A 263 -33.91 15.14 34.81
N ALA A 264 -33.32 14.03 34.33
CA ALA A 264 -33.74 13.39 33.07
C ALA A 264 -33.54 11.85 33.05
N VAL A 265 -34.08 11.14 34.05
CA VAL A 265 -34.39 9.70 33.88
C VAL A 265 -35.73 9.61 33.12
N PRO A 266 -35.80 8.96 31.95
CA PRO A 266 -37.06 8.85 31.21
C PRO A 266 -37.98 7.80 31.83
N ASP A 267 -39.05 8.24 32.50
CA ASP A 267 -40.20 7.39 32.85
C ASP A 267 -41.07 7.16 31.60
N PRO A 268 -41.27 5.90 31.14
CA PRO A 268 -41.93 5.60 29.88
C PRO A 268 -43.48 5.58 29.96
N THR A 269 -44.11 6.50 30.71
CA THR A 269 -45.57 6.43 30.99
C THR A 269 -46.42 7.70 30.76
N ALA A 270 -46.03 8.59 29.83
CA ALA A 270 -46.92 9.63 29.25
C ALA A 270 -46.53 9.92 27.78
N GLY A 271 -47.40 10.36 26.87
CA GLY A 271 -48.81 10.74 26.97
C GLY A 271 -49.10 11.88 25.98
N GLU A 272 -49.77 11.60 24.86
CA GLU A 272 -49.78 12.46 23.65
C GLU A 272 -50.30 13.90 23.86
N GLN A 273 -49.49 14.90 23.48
CA GLN A 273 -49.96 16.21 22.98
C GLN A 273 -49.03 16.71 21.84
N PRO A 274 -49.57 17.40 20.81
CA PRO A 274 -48.82 17.73 19.59
C PRO A 274 -48.04 19.06 19.66
N LEU A 275 -46.98 19.18 18.85
CA LEU A 275 -46.28 20.45 18.63
C LEU A 275 -47.15 21.48 17.89
N ALA A 276 -46.86 22.77 18.11
CA ALA A 276 -47.57 23.88 17.51
C ALA A 276 -47.36 23.99 15.99
N GLN A 277 -48.45 24.27 15.28
CA GLN A 277 -48.51 24.37 13.81
C GLN A 277 -47.49 25.37 13.24
N ASP A 278 -47.27 26.49 13.92
CA ASP A 278 -46.41 27.59 13.47
C ASP A 278 -44.94 27.17 13.26
N LEU A 279 -44.45 26.18 14.01
CA LEU A 279 -43.10 25.64 13.84
C LEU A 279 -43.00 24.75 12.59
N ILE A 280 -44.08 24.03 12.27
CA ILE A 280 -44.17 23.18 11.07
C ILE A 280 -44.27 24.08 9.83
N ASP A 281 -45.08 25.13 9.87
CA ASP A 281 -45.24 26.08 8.77
C ASP A 281 -43.95 26.90 8.55
N SER A 282 -43.19 27.22 9.61
CA SER A 282 -41.86 27.83 9.53
C SER A 282 -40.84 26.95 8.79
N LEU A 283 -40.76 25.66 9.15
CA LEU A 283 -39.85 24.71 8.51
C LEU A 283 -40.27 24.38 7.07
N LEU A 284 -41.58 24.30 6.79
CA LEU A 284 -42.10 24.15 5.42
C LEU A 284 -41.79 25.36 4.54
N ALA A 285 -41.83 26.59 5.09
CA ALA A 285 -41.46 27.80 4.34
C ALA A 285 -39.97 27.82 3.97
N GLN A 286 -39.08 27.34 4.85
CA GLN A 286 -37.66 27.21 4.56
C GLN A 286 -37.39 26.10 3.52
N ALA A 287 -38.03 24.94 3.66
CA ALA A 287 -37.93 23.86 2.67
C ALA A 287 -38.45 24.27 1.28
N ALA A 288 -39.51 25.08 1.21
CA ALA A 288 -40.10 25.55 -0.04
C ALA A 288 -39.23 26.53 -0.83
N GLN A 289 -38.26 27.21 -0.20
CA GLN A 289 -37.30 28.07 -0.91
C GLN A 289 -36.15 27.30 -1.58
N ALA A 290 -35.91 26.04 -1.19
CA ALA A 290 -34.87 25.20 -1.79
C ALA A 290 -35.33 24.42 -3.04
N ALA A 291 -36.62 24.44 -3.38
CA ALA A 291 -37.22 23.51 -4.35
C ALA A 291 -38.21 24.17 -5.35
N ALA A 292 -37.66 24.92 -6.32
CA ALA A 292 -38.40 25.43 -7.48
C ALA A 292 -37.55 25.28 -8.77
N THR A 293 -37.59 24.13 -9.47
CA THR A 293 -38.48 23.79 -10.64
C THR A 293 -38.08 24.49 -11.95
N PRO A 294 -38.34 23.94 -13.16
CA PRO A 294 -39.30 22.88 -13.59
C PRO A 294 -38.59 21.64 -14.25
N GLU A 295 -39.16 20.58 -14.87
CA GLU A 295 -40.48 19.87 -14.99
C GLU A 295 -40.19 18.50 -15.68
N ALA A 296 -41.05 17.46 -15.82
CA ALA A 296 -42.40 17.12 -15.30
C ALA A 296 -42.59 15.56 -15.33
N PRO A 297 -43.58 14.97 -14.61
CA PRO A 297 -43.80 13.51 -14.49
C PRO A 297 -45.19 13.10 -15.08
N PRO A 298 -45.95 12.07 -14.61
CA PRO A 298 -45.67 10.80 -13.91
C PRO A 298 -46.35 9.54 -14.55
N LYS A 299 -46.10 8.32 -14.00
CA LYS A 299 -47.08 7.23 -13.68
C LYS A 299 -46.39 5.87 -13.42
N ALA A 300 -46.95 4.88 -12.71
CA ALA A 300 -47.85 4.87 -11.53
C ALA A 300 -48.09 3.42 -11.01
N ALA A 301 -48.14 3.29 -9.68
CA ALA A 301 -48.96 2.34 -8.89
C ALA A 301 -48.65 0.82 -8.78
N SER A 302 -48.98 0.33 -7.57
CA SER A 302 -49.52 -0.99 -7.18
C SER A 302 -48.61 -2.20 -6.95
N ALA A 303 -48.80 -2.80 -5.75
CA ALA A 303 -48.42 -4.15 -5.35
C ALA A 303 -49.69 -4.94 -4.93
N PRO A 304 -49.62 -6.28 -4.92
CA PRO A 304 -50.25 -7.12 -3.88
C PRO A 304 -49.19 -8.06 -3.22
N GLN A 305 -49.19 -8.39 -1.93
CA GLN A 305 -50.20 -8.99 -1.02
C GLN A 305 -50.52 -10.49 -1.21
N GLY A 306 -50.19 -11.30 -0.20
CA GLY A 306 -50.80 -12.61 0.11
C GLY A 306 -49.98 -13.88 -0.26
N VAL A 307 -50.20 -15.07 0.33
CA VAL A 307 -51.10 -15.52 1.43
C VAL A 307 -50.56 -16.81 2.12
N ASP A 308 -50.73 -16.88 3.46
CA ASP A 308 -50.77 -18.03 4.41
C ASP A 308 -49.68 -19.11 4.59
N LEU A 309 -49.62 -19.54 5.86
CA LEU A 309 -48.88 -20.65 6.47
C LEU A 309 -49.57 -22.01 6.26
N LYS A 310 -48.80 -23.11 6.40
CA LYS A 310 -49.30 -24.38 6.96
C LYS A 310 -48.29 -25.05 7.89
N GLN A 311 -48.82 -25.84 8.83
CA GLN A 311 -48.09 -26.53 9.89
C GLN A 311 -48.02 -28.06 9.62
N GLY A 312 -47.12 -28.72 10.35
CA GLY A 312 -47.00 -30.19 10.43
C GLY A 312 -45.63 -30.68 9.95
N GLU A 313 -45.02 -31.70 10.57
CA GLU A 313 -45.30 -32.32 11.87
C GLU A 313 -44.01 -33.02 12.34
N ALA A 314 -43.86 -33.34 13.63
CA ALA A 314 -42.59 -33.83 14.16
C ALA A 314 -42.57 -35.36 14.34
N GLU A 315 -41.63 -36.04 13.67
CA GLU A 315 -41.17 -37.38 14.05
C GLU A 315 -39.67 -37.36 14.32
N ALA A 316 -39.26 -37.94 15.46
CA ALA A 316 -37.87 -38.15 15.83
C ALA A 316 -37.59 -39.66 15.89
N VAL A 317 -36.58 -40.12 15.17
CA VAL A 317 -36.09 -41.50 15.21
C VAL A 317 -34.59 -41.47 15.52
N ALA A 318 -34.13 -42.44 16.30
CA ALA A 318 -32.82 -42.41 16.94
C ALA A 318 -31.66 -42.77 16.00
N LEU A 319 -30.46 -42.32 16.38
CA LEU A 319 -29.18 -42.85 15.91
C LEU A 319 -29.04 -44.33 16.27
N SER A 320 -28.41 -45.08 15.36
CA SER A 320 -27.71 -46.33 15.66
C SER A 320 -26.47 -46.41 14.78
N ASP A 321 -25.32 -46.68 15.38
CA ASP A 321 -24.09 -47.03 14.67
C ASP A 321 -24.20 -48.43 14.02
N ASP A 322 -23.13 -48.85 13.33
CA ASP A 322 -22.94 -50.11 12.61
C ASP A 322 -23.79 -50.30 11.32
N ASP A 323 -23.18 -50.01 10.16
CA ASP A 323 -22.69 -51.09 9.28
C ASP A 323 -21.77 -50.56 8.14
N PHE A 324 -20.46 -50.78 8.27
CA PHE A 324 -19.43 -50.36 7.31
C PHE A 324 -19.02 -51.53 6.39
N ALA A 325 -19.87 -51.95 5.44
CA ALA A 325 -19.54 -53.04 4.50
C ALA A 325 -20.35 -53.06 3.18
N ASP A 326 -19.92 -52.32 2.15
CA ASP A 326 -19.68 -52.84 0.78
C ASP A 326 -19.36 -51.72 -0.24
N LEU A 327 -18.07 -51.43 -0.43
CA LEU A 327 -17.54 -50.71 -1.60
C LEU A 327 -16.33 -51.48 -2.14
N GLY A 328 -16.61 -52.48 -2.99
CA GLY A 328 -15.59 -53.39 -3.49
C GLY A 328 -14.90 -52.90 -4.78
N ILE A 329 -13.55 -52.89 -4.75
CA ILE A 329 -12.66 -53.19 -5.89
C ILE A 329 -12.56 -52.08 -6.97
N SER A 330 -11.40 -51.59 -7.43
CA SER A 330 -9.99 -51.90 -7.11
C SER A 330 -9.10 -50.67 -7.28
N MET A 331 -8.02 -50.59 -6.49
CA MET A 331 -6.82 -49.81 -6.85
C MET A 331 -5.94 -50.58 -7.84
N PRO A 332 -5.05 -49.88 -8.57
CA PRO A 332 -3.69 -50.34 -8.81
C PRO A 332 -2.65 -49.34 -8.25
N THR A 333 -1.74 -49.81 -7.41
CA THR A 333 -0.65 -49.02 -6.79
C THR A 333 0.74 -49.63 -7.19
N PRO A 334 1.91 -49.21 -6.66
CA PRO A 334 2.85 -48.49 -7.52
C PRO A 334 4.30 -49.06 -7.53
N GLN A 335 5.14 -48.54 -8.43
CA GLN A 335 6.61 -48.54 -8.32
C GLN A 335 7.11 -47.16 -8.82
N VAL A 336 7.76 -46.23 -8.09
CA VAL A 336 8.67 -46.20 -6.92
C VAL A 336 10.16 -46.09 -7.31
N SER A 337 10.87 -45.15 -6.66
CA SER A 337 12.32 -44.85 -6.69
C SER A 337 12.87 -44.04 -7.89
N LEU A 338 13.82 -43.11 -7.74
CA LEU A 338 14.45 -42.46 -6.55
C LEU A 338 15.19 -41.15 -6.98
N VAL A 339 15.31 -40.18 -6.06
CA VAL A 339 16.46 -39.27 -5.73
C VAL A 339 17.65 -39.20 -6.75
N SER A 340 18.19 -38.03 -7.16
CA SER A 340 18.74 -36.92 -6.34
C SER A 340 18.93 -35.55 -7.05
N GLU A 341 18.75 -34.46 -6.28
CA GLU A 341 19.55 -33.20 -6.15
C GLU A 341 19.92 -32.28 -7.37
N PRO A 342 20.15 -30.96 -7.13
CA PRO A 342 20.40 -29.94 -8.15
C PRO A 342 21.90 -29.62 -8.38
N ALA A 343 22.19 -28.75 -9.36
CA ALA A 343 23.47 -28.06 -9.50
C ALA A 343 23.30 -26.71 -10.23
N ASP A 344 23.99 -25.67 -9.74
CA ASP A 344 24.15 -24.38 -10.42
C ASP A 344 25.19 -24.46 -11.56
N GLU A 345 25.02 -23.64 -12.61
CA GLU A 345 25.97 -22.56 -12.94
C GLU A 345 25.52 -21.74 -14.17
N ALA A 346 25.88 -20.46 -14.15
CA ALA A 346 25.46 -19.41 -15.08
C ALA A 346 25.78 -19.62 -16.58
N ARG A 347 24.98 -18.95 -17.44
CA ARG A 347 25.55 -18.08 -18.50
C ARG A 347 24.59 -17.01 -19.06
N GLU A 348 25.21 -15.90 -19.45
CA GLU A 348 24.62 -14.64 -19.92
C GLU A 348 24.15 -14.62 -21.39
N PRO A 349 23.37 -13.60 -21.82
CA PRO A 349 22.74 -13.54 -23.14
C PRO A 349 23.69 -13.16 -24.29
N ALA A 350 23.18 -13.26 -25.52
CA ALA A 350 23.90 -12.90 -26.74
C ALA A 350 23.65 -11.43 -27.18
N GLU A 351 24.72 -10.77 -27.63
CA GLU A 351 24.69 -9.46 -28.29
C GLU A 351 24.18 -9.56 -29.74
N ASP A 352 23.73 -8.43 -30.32
CA ASP A 352 24.49 -7.75 -31.40
C ASP A 352 23.93 -6.34 -31.72
N ALA A 353 24.79 -5.32 -31.74
CA ALA A 353 24.64 -4.06 -32.51
C ALA A 353 25.89 -3.16 -32.37
N SER A 354 27.01 -3.50 -33.04
CA SER A 354 28.23 -2.65 -33.08
C SER A 354 28.02 -1.32 -33.86
N PRO A 355 28.81 -0.26 -33.58
CA PRO A 355 29.96 -0.02 -34.48
C PRO A 355 31.23 0.64 -33.88
N VAL A 356 32.37 -0.04 -34.07
CA VAL A 356 33.68 0.50 -34.52
C VAL A 356 34.28 1.75 -33.85
N VAL A 357 35.35 1.54 -33.06
CA VAL A 357 36.54 2.43 -33.06
C VAL A 357 37.81 1.59 -33.14
N GLN A 358 38.77 1.98 -34.00
CA GLN A 358 40.06 1.30 -34.12
C GLN A 358 41.08 1.83 -33.11
N ARG A 359 41.75 0.95 -32.36
CA ARG A 359 43.12 1.20 -31.89
C ARG A 359 44.03 -0.02 -32.16
N ARG A 360 45.16 0.24 -32.82
CA ARG A 360 46.24 -0.74 -32.96
C ARG A 360 46.99 -0.83 -31.63
N LEU A 361 47.33 -2.03 -31.19
CA LEU A 361 48.33 -2.25 -30.14
C LEU A 361 49.49 -3.07 -30.69
N ASN A 362 50.69 -2.78 -30.18
CA ASN A 362 51.94 -3.27 -30.77
C ASN A 362 52.21 -4.74 -30.41
N ARG A 363 52.94 -5.38 -31.33
CA ARG A 363 53.40 -6.75 -31.22
C ARG A 363 54.71 -6.79 -30.42
N ASP A 364 54.67 -7.27 -29.18
CA ASP A 364 55.83 -7.97 -28.57
C ASP A 364 55.43 -8.70 -27.26
N ALA A 365 55.23 -10.01 -27.36
CA ALA A 365 55.12 -10.92 -26.21
C ALA A 365 55.72 -12.28 -26.58
N LYS A 366 56.60 -12.82 -25.73
CA LYS A 366 57.35 -14.06 -26.00
C LYS A 366 56.55 -15.27 -25.53
N PHE A 367 56.05 -16.09 -26.47
CA PHE A 367 55.37 -17.34 -26.14
C PHE A 367 56.30 -18.32 -25.39
N PRO A 368 55.89 -18.88 -24.23
CA PRO A 368 56.69 -19.86 -23.51
C PRO A 368 56.66 -21.22 -24.22
N ALA A 369 57.83 -21.77 -24.52
CA ALA A 369 58.00 -22.96 -25.37
C ALA A 369 57.22 -24.21 -24.92
N LYS A 370 56.83 -24.31 -23.64
CA LYS A 370 56.02 -25.41 -23.10
C LYS A 370 54.62 -25.49 -23.75
N VAL A 371 54.02 -24.36 -24.13
CA VAL A 371 52.68 -24.32 -24.77
C VAL A 371 52.75 -24.75 -26.24
N ALA A 372 53.81 -24.36 -26.95
CA ALA A 372 54.05 -24.85 -28.31
C ALA A 372 54.26 -26.37 -28.35
N ALA A 373 54.92 -26.94 -27.32
CA ALA A 373 55.13 -28.38 -27.21
C ALA A 373 53.83 -29.17 -26.98
N SER A 374 52.89 -28.68 -26.15
CA SER A 374 51.60 -29.37 -25.94
C SER A 374 50.71 -29.35 -27.18
N ILE A 375 50.65 -28.22 -27.91
CA ILE A 375 49.91 -28.13 -29.18
C ILE A 375 50.52 -29.06 -30.24
N ALA A 376 51.85 -29.12 -30.35
CA ALA A 376 52.53 -30.06 -31.24
C ALA A 376 52.26 -31.53 -30.87
N ALA A 377 52.29 -31.87 -29.59
CA ALA A 377 51.98 -33.22 -29.11
C ALA A 377 50.54 -33.63 -29.43
N ALA A 378 49.56 -32.74 -29.19
CA ALA A 378 48.15 -32.97 -29.53
C ALA A 378 47.95 -33.20 -31.04
N LEU A 379 48.63 -32.43 -31.90
CA LEU A 379 48.60 -32.62 -33.35
C LEU A 379 49.23 -33.95 -33.79
N VAL A 380 50.35 -34.37 -33.20
CA VAL A 380 51.00 -35.65 -33.50
C VAL A 380 50.15 -36.84 -33.04
N VAL A 381 49.53 -36.77 -31.85
CA VAL A 381 48.62 -37.82 -31.36
C VAL A 381 47.34 -37.87 -32.22
N GLY A 382 46.74 -36.73 -32.54
CA GLY A 382 45.54 -36.66 -33.38
C GLY A 382 45.76 -37.19 -34.79
N THR A 383 46.83 -36.77 -35.46
CA THR A 383 47.20 -37.27 -36.80
C THR A 383 47.65 -38.72 -36.77
N GLY A 384 48.37 -39.16 -35.73
CA GLY A 384 48.73 -40.57 -35.52
C GLY A 384 47.50 -41.47 -35.32
N THR A 385 46.54 -41.04 -34.50
CA THR A 385 45.28 -41.77 -34.28
C THR A 385 44.43 -41.81 -35.55
N PHE A 386 44.34 -40.70 -36.28
CA PHE A 386 43.64 -40.67 -37.57
C PHE A 386 44.30 -41.60 -38.60
N ALA A 387 45.63 -41.57 -38.73
CA ALA A 387 46.37 -42.46 -39.63
C ALA A 387 46.28 -43.94 -39.22
N TYR A 388 46.22 -44.23 -37.92
CA TYR A 388 46.01 -45.57 -37.38
C TYR A 388 44.58 -46.09 -37.65
N LEU A 389 43.56 -45.26 -37.46
CA LEU A 389 42.17 -45.61 -37.82
C LEU A 389 41.99 -45.74 -39.34
N TRP A 390 42.74 -44.97 -40.13
CA TRP A 390 42.75 -45.08 -41.59
C TRP A 390 43.46 -46.36 -42.09
N SER A 391 44.51 -46.81 -41.40
CA SER A 391 45.21 -48.07 -41.76
C SER A 391 44.56 -49.33 -41.17
N GLN A 392 43.87 -49.21 -40.03
CA GLN A 392 42.97 -50.23 -39.47
C GLN A 392 41.63 -50.32 -40.23
N ARG A 393 41.38 -49.44 -41.21
CA ARG A 393 40.20 -49.52 -42.07
C ARG A 393 40.36 -50.68 -43.04
N ALA A 394 40.01 -51.88 -42.56
CA ALA A 394 39.96 -53.09 -43.36
C ALA A 394 39.23 -52.80 -44.67
N THR A 395 39.94 -52.95 -45.79
CA THR A 395 39.32 -52.96 -47.11
C THR A 395 38.35 -54.14 -47.14
N PRO A 396 37.02 -53.93 -47.27
CA PRO A 396 36.14 -55.05 -47.57
C PRO A 396 36.64 -55.66 -48.88
N GLU A 397 36.76 -56.98 -48.92
CA GLU A 397 37.19 -57.67 -50.14
C GLU A 397 36.30 -57.22 -51.30
N THR A 398 36.90 -57.04 -52.47
CA THR A 398 36.16 -56.87 -53.72
C THR A 398 35.48 -58.19 -54.07
N LEU A 399 34.38 -58.46 -53.38
CA LEU A 399 33.29 -59.28 -53.92
C LEU A 399 32.75 -58.54 -55.14
N GLU A 400 33.40 -58.79 -56.27
CA GLU A 400 32.73 -58.94 -57.55
C GLU A 400 31.74 -60.12 -57.44
N LYS A 401 30.68 -59.91 -56.65
CA LYS A 401 29.37 -60.29 -57.16
C LYS A 401 29.21 -59.52 -58.48
N PRO A 402 28.62 -60.13 -59.51
CA PRO A 402 28.36 -59.41 -60.75
C PRO A 402 27.45 -58.20 -60.46
N ALA A 403 27.10 -57.47 -61.52
CA ALA A 403 25.72 -57.01 -61.56
C ALA A 403 24.81 -58.24 -61.41
N ALA A 404 24.44 -58.55 -60.17
CA ALA A 404 23.04 -58.83 -59.94
C ALA A 404 22.31 -57.66 -60.58
N GLU A 405 21.46 -57.96 -61.56
CA GLU A 405 20.42 -57.04 -61.96
C GLU A 405 19.69 -56.71 -60.64
N VAL A 406 19.99 -55.54 -60.08
CA VAL A 406 19.02 -54.86 -59.26
C VAL A 406 17.88 -54.69 -60.24
N GLU A 407 16.85 -55.52 -60.11
CA GLU A 407 15.57 -55.27 -60.75
C GLU A 407 15.26 -53.82 -60.41
N HIS A 408 15.40 -52.95 -61.41
CA HIS A 408 15.09 -51.55 -61.28
C HIS A 408 13.56 -51.51 -61.21
N ARG A 409 13.04 -51.84 -60.02
CA ARG A 409 11.63 -51.80 -59.67
C ARG A 409 11.09 -50.53 -60.25
N ASP A 410 10.04 -50.66 -61.05
CA ASP A 410 9.51 -49.51 -61.76
C ASP A 410 9.21 -48.42 -60.73
N LEU A 411 9.44 -47.16 -61.10
CA LEU A 411 9.21 -46.08 -60.17
C LEU A 411 7.75 -46.07 -59.69
N GLU A 412 6.84 -46.57 -60.52
CA GLU A 412 5.45 -46.87 -60.14
C GLU A 412 5.33 -47.93 -59.01
N GLU A 413 6.10 -49.03 -59.05
CA GLU A 413 6.15 -50.03 -57.96
C GLU A 413 6.72 -49.44 -56.67
N VAL A 414 7.81 -48.65 -56.77
CA VAL A 414 8.44 -48.04 -55.58
C VAL A 414 7.52 -46.99 -54.96
N ILE A 415 6.80 -46.20 -55.77
CA ILE A 415 5.75 -45.29 -55.31
C ILE A 415 4.61 -46.07 -54.61
N ALA A 416 4.17 -47.21 -55.16
CA ALA A 416 3.13 -48.03 -54.55
C ALA A 416 3.55 -48.57 -53.17
N VAL A 417 4.75 -49.16 -53.08
CA VAL A 417 5.33 -49.67 -51.81
C VAL A 417 5.52 -48.53 -50.81
N ALA A 418 6.02 -47.37 -51.23
CA ALA A 418 6.21 -46.23 -50.34
C ALA A 418 4.89 -45.68 -49.79
N ARG A 419 3.83 -45.59 -50.62
CA ARG A 419 2.48 -45.22 -50.15
C ARG A 419 1.91 -46.23 -49.16
N GLU A 420 2.13 -47.53 -49.37
CA GLU A 420 1.72 -48.57 -48.41
C GLU A 420 2.46 -48.42 -47.06
N LEU A 421 3.77 -48.16 -47.08
CA LEU A 421 4.57 -47.90 -45.88
C LEU A 421 4.13 -46.62 -45.17
N MET A 422 3.89 -45.53 -45.89
CA MET A 422 3.36 -44.27 -45.33
C MET A 422 1.97 -44.46 -44.70
N GLY A 423 1.11 -45.30 -45.30
CA GLY A 423 -0.19 -45.69 -44.74
C GLY A 423 -0.11 -46.52 -43.45
N LYS A 424 1.05 -47.12 -43.16
CA LYS A 424 1.36 -47.81 -41.89
C LYS A 424 2.11 -46.92 -40.89
N GLY A 425 2.45 -45.68 -41.25
CA GLY A 425 3.31 -44.79 -40.46
C GLY A 425 4.81 -45.10 -40.57
N GLU A 426 5.23 -45.99 -41.46
CA GLU A 426 6.64 -46.38 -41.67
C GLU A 426 7.40 -45.35 -42.54
N TYR A 427 7.38 -44.08 -42.14
CA TYR A 427 7.92 -42.97 -42.93
C TYR A 427 9.43 -43.10 -43.23
N VAL A 428 10.22 -43.58 -42.27
CA VAL A 428 11.67 -43.84 -42.48
C VAL A 428 11.90 -44.94 -43.53
N SER A 429 11.08 -46.00 -43.51
CA SER A 429 11.13 -47.06 -44.53
C SER A 429 10.79 -46.49 -45.92
N ALA A 430 9.67 -45.74 -46.03
CA ALA A 430 9.22 -45.14 -47.28
C ALA A 430 10.24 -44.16 -47.88
N MET A 431 10.81 -43.28 -47.05
CA MET A 431 11.86 -42.33 -47.44
C MET A 431 13.10 -43.08 -48.00
N ARG A 432 13.53 -44.17 -47.34
CA ARG A 432 14.69 -44.95 -47.79
C ARG A 432 14.49 -45.58 -49.17
N GLU A 433 13.34 -46.21 -49.39
CA GLU A 433 13.05 -46.87 -50.68
C GLU A 433 12.95 -45.86 -51.82
N LEU A 434 12.21 -44.75 -51.63
CA LEU A 434 12.10 -43.68 -52.62
C LEU A 434 13.47 -43.04 -52.91
N GLY A 435 14.24 -42.75 -51.86
CA GLY A 435 15.57 -42.15 -51.97
C GLY A 435 16.58 -43.01 -52.73
N ALA A 436 16.37 -44.34 -52.76
CA ALA A 436 17.14 -45.24 -53.61
C ALA A 436 16.73 -45.13 -55.09
N ALA A 437 15.43 -45.17 -55.39
CA ALA A 437 14.92 -45.13 -56.77
C ALA A 437 15.15 -43.79 -57.48
N ILE A 438 14.97 -42.66 -56.77
CA ILE A 438 15.12 -41.29 -57.31
C ILE A 438 16.52 -41.05 -57.94
N ARG A 439 17.55 -41.76 -57.49
CA ARG A 439 18.94 -41.61 -58.00
C ARG A 439 19.17 -42.25 -59.38
N HIS A 440 18.28 -43.12 -59.83
CA HIS A 440 18.46 -43.92 -61.05
C HIS A 440 17.31 -43.78 -62.07
N ALA A 441 16.23 -43.08 -61.70
CA ALA A 441 15.07 -42.89 -62.56
C ALA A 441 15.25 -41.76 -63.59
N GLU A 442 14.64 -41.93 -64.77
CA GLU A 442 14.63 -40.92 -65.83
C GLU A 442 13.67 -39.73 -65.51
N PRO A 443 13.90 -38.54 -66.09
CA PRO A 443 13.02 -37.38 -65.90
C PRO A 443 11.60 -37.61 -66.42
N GLY A 444 10.61 -37.61 -65.52
CA GLY A 444 9.21 -37.80 -65.87
C GLY A 444 8.24 -37.45 -64.73
N LEU A 445 6.94 -37.60 -64.98
CA LEU A 445 5.90 -37.26 -63.99
C LEU A 445 6.00 -38.09 -62.70
N LEU A 446 6.31 -39.39 -62.83
CA LEU A 446 6.55 -40.30 -61.70
C LEU A 446 7.76 -39.86 -60.86
N LEU A 447 8.81 -39.28 -61.46
CA LEU A 447 9.97 -38.76 -60.72
C LEU A 447 9.62 -37.58 -59.83
N ASN A 448 8.66 -36.74 -60.24
CA ASN A 448 8.21 -35.63 -59.42
C ASN A 448 7.35 -36.11 -58.23
N GLU A 449 6.45 -37.07 -58.42
CA GLU A 449 5.70 -37.69 -57.31
C GLU A 449 6.61 -38.50 -56.37
N ALA A 450 7.55 -39.30 -56.89
CA ALA A 450 8.50 -40.04 -56.03
C ALA A 450 9.34 -39.10 -55.16
N ARG A 451 9.84 -38.00 -55.76
CA ARG A 451 10.55 -36.93 -55.04
C ARG A 451 9.68 -36.22 -54.01
N PHE A 452 8.44 -35.93 -54.35
CA PHE A 452 7.49 -35.33 -53.43
C PHE A 452 7.19 -36.26 -52.23
N LEU A 453 6.88 -37.54 -52.48
CA LEU A 453 6.65 -38.53 -51.42
C LEU A 453 7.90 -38.76 -50.55
N HIS A 454 9.10 -38.59 -51.10
CA HIS A 454 10.34 -38.65 -50.33
C HIS A 454 10.47 -37.46 -49.37
N VAL A 455 10.04 -36.26 -49.79
CA VAL A 455 9.92 -35.09 -48.91
C VAL A 455 8.83 -35.30 -47.85
N GLU A 456 7.65 -35.80 -48.23
CA GLU A 456 6.56 -36.07 -47.30
C GLU A 456 6.96 -37.10 -46.23
N ALA A 457 7.58 -38.21 -46.63
CA ALA A 457 8.09 -39.24 -45.73
C ALA A 457 9.24 -38.70 -44.86
N GLY A 458 10.13 -37.87 -45.42
CA GLY A 458 11.16 -37.16 -44.67
C GLY A 458 10.56 -36.29 -43.56
N TYR A 459 9.63 -35.41 -43.89
CA TYR A 459 8.95 -34.52 -42.95
C TYR A 459 8.19 -35.28 -41.85
N ARG A 460 7.33 -36.24 -42.24
CA ARG A 460 6.54 -37.05 -41.30
C ARG A 460 7.38 -37.98 -40.42
N SER A 461 8.66 -38.22 -40.76
CA SER A 461 9.58 -38.99 -39.92
C SER A 461 10.26 -38.18 -38.80
N LEU A 462 10.14 -36.85 -38.80
CA LEU A 462 10.81 -36.00 -37.80
C LEU A 462 10.16 -36.15 -36.41
N PRO A 463 10.93 -36.38 -35.34
CA PRO A 463 10.39 -36.42 -33.98
C PRO A 463 9.88 -35.03 -33.53
N PRO A 464 9.12 -34.93 -32.42
CA PRO A 464 8.58 -33.66 -31.93
C PRO A 464 9.63 -32.56 -31.72
N LYS A 465 10.83 -32.93 -31.26
CA LYS A 465 12.04 -32.08 -31.18
C LYS A 465 13.14 -32.69 -32.10
N PRO A 466 13.23 -32.30 -33.39
CA PRO A 466 14.25 -32.79 -34.30
C PRO A 466 15.57 -32.04 -34.12
N LYS A 467 16.68 -32.57 -34.65
CA LYS A 467 17.96 -31.83 -34.65
C LYS A 467 17.95 -30.84 -35.82
N ALA A 468 18.71 -29.74 -35.68
CA ALA A 468 18.85 -28.73 -36.74
C ALA A 468 19.26 -29.35 -38.09
N VAL A 469 20.20 -30.30 -38.10
CA VAL A 469 20.65 -31.03 -39.30
C VAL A 469 19.53 -31.85 -39.97
N ASP A 470 18.60 -32.41 -39.19
CA ASP A 470 17.46 -33.16 -39.72
C ASP A 470 16.46 -32.20 -40.40
N ILE A 471 16.22 -31.04 -39.78
CA ILE A 471 15.37 -29.96 -40.30
C ILE A 471 15.98 -29.37 -41.58
N GLU A 472 17.27 -29.00 -41.56
CA GLU A 472 18.01 -28.50 -42.73
C GLU A 472 17.95 -29.48 -43.90
N THR A 473 18.06 -30.79 -43.62
CA THR A 473 17.96 -31.84 -44.64
C THR A 473 16.57 -31.87 -45.29
N VAL A 474 15.49 -31.78 -44.50
CA VAL A 474 14.12 -31.74 -45.04
C VAL A 474 13.83 -30.42 -45.76
N LEU A 475 14.22 -29.27 -45.19
CA LEU A 475 14.10 -27.94 -45.82
C LEU A 475 14.82 -27.87 -47.18
N LYS A 476 16.02 -28.44 -47.26
CA LYS A 476 16.75 -28.54 -48.53
C LYS A 476 16.01 -29.43 -49.52
N ASN A 477 15.58 -30.62 -49.11
CA ASN A 477 14.84 -31.53 -49.99
C ASN A 477 13.56 -30.87 -50.53
N ILE A 478 12.86 -30.07 -49.73
CA ILE A 478 11.69 -29.27 -50.17
C ILE A 478 12.06 -28.32 -51.32
N GLU A 479 13.08 -27.47 -51.14
CA GLU A 479 13.47 -26.51 -52.19
C GLU A 479 14.07 -27.20 -53.42
N ASP A 480 14.80 -28.31 -53.25
CA ASP A 480 15.26 -29.14 -54.38
C ASP A 480 14.08 -29.67 -55.21
N VAL A 481 12.98 -30.13 -54.58
CA VAL A 481 11.77 -30.57 -55.31
C VAL A 481 11.07 -29.41 -56.00
N ILE A 482 10.89 -28.27 -55.33
CA ILE A 482 10.22 -27.10 -55.91
C ILE A 482 11.04 -26.52 -57.08
N ALA A 483 12.37 -26.47 -56.96
CA ALA A 483 13.25 -25.99 -58.04
C ALA A 483 13.26 -26.93 -59.25
N LEU A 484 13.21 -28.25 -59.03
CA LEU A 484 13.20 -29.26 -60.09
C LEU A 484 11.82 -29.41 -60.76
N ALA A 485 10.73 -29.06 -60.07
CA ALA A 485 9.37 -29.11 -60.63
C ALA A 485 8.50 -27.88 -60.23
N PRO A 486 8.80 -26.65 -60.70
CA PRO A 486 8.14 -25.42 -60.19
C PRO A 486 6.63 -25.31 -60.45
N LYS A 487 6.07 -26.15 -61.33
CA LYS A 487 4.63 -26.19 -61.67
C LYS A 487 3.93 -27.45 -61.16
N TYR A 488 4.53 -28.16 -60.22
CA TYR A 488 3.93 -29.38 -59.67
C TYR A 488 2.78 -29.03 -58.71
N SER A 489 1.64 -29.73 -58.85
CA SER A 489 0.38 -29.34 -58.20
C SER A 489 0.40 -29.45 -56.68
N ARG A 490 1.28 -30.29 -56.12
CA ARG A 490 1.46 -30.48 -54.67
C ARG A 490 2.51 -29.54 -54.05
N ASN A 491 3.15 -28.66 -54.82
CA ASN A 491 4.13 -27.70 -54.28
C ASN A 491 3.61 -26.83 -53.11
N PRO A 492 2.33 -26.46 -53.01
CA PRO A 492 1.78 -25.84 -51.80
C PRO A 492 1.97 -26.69 -50.55
N GLU A 493 1.62 -27.99 -50.59
CA GLU A 493 1.75 -28.92 -49.45
C GLU A 493 3.20 -28.96 -48.92
N ALA A 494 4.18 -29.02 -49.83
CA ALA A 494 5.60 -29.00 -49.46
C ALA A 494 6.08 -27.65 -48.90
N LEU A 495 5.44 -26.54 -49.30
CA LEU A 495 5.70 -25.21 -48.73
C LEU A 495 5.01 -25.01 -47.37
N GLU A 496 3.84 -25.62 -47.13
CA GLU A 496 3.20 -25.60 -45.81
C GLU A 496 4.09 -26.32 -44.79
N TRP A 497 4.59 -27.53 -45.09
CA TRP A 497 5.58 -28.21 -44.24
C TRP A 497 6.86 -27.41 -44.05
N LYS A 498 7.26 -26.61 -45.05
CA LYS A 498 8.42 -25.72 -44.93
C LYS A 498 8.16 -24.59 -43.93
N ALA A 499 6.96 -24.03 -43.94
CA ALA A 499 6.54 -22.99 -43.00
C ALA A 499 6.38 -23.56 -41.58
N GLU A 500 5.70 -24.69 -41.43
CA GLU A 500 5.59 -25.43 -40.16
C GLU A 500 6.98 -25.74 -39.55
N LEU A 501 7.98 -26.10 -40.37
CA LEU A 501 9.35 -26.29 -39.91
C LEU A 501 10.01 -24.99 -39.42
N TYR A 502 9.75 -23.85 -40.07
CA TYR A 502 10.23 -22.55 -39.59
C TYR A 502 9.52 -22.08 -38.32
N GLU A 503 8.22 -22.34 -38.15
CA GLU A 503 7.50 -22.11 -36.90
C GLU A 503 8.13 -22.91 -35.76
N ARG A 504 8.42 -24.20 -36.00
CA ARG A 504 9.07 -25.10 -35.02
C ARG A 504 10.51 -24.71 -34.67
N THR A 505 11.19 -23.89 -35.48
CA THR A 505 12.50 -23.30 -35.14
C THR A 505 12.42 -21.87 -34.62
N GLY A 506 11.22 -21.30 -34.42
CA GLY A 506 11.02 -19.92 -33.99
C GLY A 506 11.30 -18.87 -35.07
N ALA A 507 11.49 -19.28 -36.32
CA ALA A 507 11.78 -18.41 -37.46
C ALA A 507 10.49 -17.81 -38.08
N ILE A 508 9.62 -17.25 -37.22
CA ILE A 508 8.24 -16.81 -37.48
C ILE A 508 8.11 -15.93 -38.74
N THR A 509 9.06 -15.02 -38.99
CA THR A 509 9.10 -14.20 -40.21
C THR A 509 9.24 -15.05 -41.48
N THR A 510 10.19 -15.98 -41.52
CA THR A 510 10.39 -16.87 -42.68
C THR A 510 9.25 -17.88 -42.87
N ALA A 511 8.53 -18.23 -41.80
CA ALA A 511 7.28 -18.99 -41.90
C ALA A 511 6.18 -18.16 -42.59
N ARG A 512 5.91 -16.93 -42.10
CA ARG A 512 4.96 -15.98 -42.69
C ARG A 512 5.24 -15.76 -44.19
N ASP A 513 6.49 -15.46 -44.54
CA ASP A 513 6.91 -15.22 -45.92
C ASP A 513 6.75 -16.47 -46.81
N THR A 514 6.81 -17.66 -46.20
CA THR A 514 6.57 -18.93 -46.90
C THR A 514 5.07 -19.15 -47.16
N TYR A 515 4.17 -18.84 -46.21
CA TYR A 515 2.72 -18.86 -46.47
C TYR A 515 2.29 -17.79 -47.51
N GLU A 516 2.87 -16.58 -47.46
CA GLU A 516 2.64 -15.55 -48.47
C GLU A 516 3.11 -16.01 -49.88
N ARG A 517 4.28 -16.67 -49.96
CA ARG A 517 4.78 -17.32 -51.18
C ARG A 517 3.81 -18.37 -51.72
N ILE A 518 3.09 -19.12 -50.88
CA ILE A 518 2.04 -20.05 -51.33
C ILE A 518 0.89 -19.27 -51.95
N LEU A 519 0.28 -18.36 -51.19
CA LEU A 519 -0.93 -17.63 -51.58
C LEU A 519 -0.74 -16.77 -52.83
N THR A 520 0.49 -16.32 -53.08
CA THR A 520 0.91 -15.52 -54.25
C THR A 520 1.20 -16.37 -55.48
N ASN A 521 2.00 -17.45 -55.37
CA ASN A 521 2.43 -18.24 -56.53
C ASN A 521 1.45 -19.35 -56.90
N TYR A 522 0.62 -19.79 -55.95
CA TYR A 522 -0.37 -20.86 -56.11
C TYR A 522 -1.75 -20.35 -55.69
N PRO A 523 -2.32 -19.34 -56.39
CA PRO A 523 -3.54 -18.66 -55.95
C PRO A 523 -4.74 -19.60 -55.82
N THR A 524 -4.77 -20.69 -56.60
CA THR A 524 -5.80 -21.76 -56.55
C THR A 524 -5.35 -22.97 -55.74
N THR A 525 -4.58 -22.78 -54.65
CA THR A 525 -4.21 -23.87 -53.75
C THR A 525 -5.45 -24.51 -53.10
N PRO A 526 -5.48 -25.84 -52.89
CA PRO A 526 -6.37 -26.45 -51.90
C PRO A 526 -6.19 -25.80 -50.52
N ASN A 527 -7.23 -25.85 -49.68
CA ASN A 527 -7.22 -25.36 -48.30
C ASN A 527 -6.75 -23.89 -48.14
N ARG A 528 -6.99 -23.03 -49.14
CA ARG A 528 -6.55 -21.63 -49.15
C ARG A 528 -6.98 -20.84 -47.91
N ASP A 529 -8.14 -21.16 -47.33
CA ASP A 529 -8.65 -20.61 -46.09
C ASP A 529 -7.79 -20.99 -44.87
N HIS A 530 -7.26 -22.22 -44.83
CA HIS A 530 -6.27 -22.63 -43.84
C HIS A 530 -4.95 -21.87 -44.02
N THR A 531 -4.42 -21.82 -45.24
CA THR A 531 -3.17 -21.11 -45.56
C THR A 531 -3.26 -19.60 -45.22
N LEU A 532 -4.44 -18.99 -45.44
CA LEU A 532 -4.75 -17.61 -45.01
C LEU A 532 -4.76 -17.46 -43.49
N LEU A 533 -5.32 -18.42 -42.75
CA LEU A 533 -5.37 -18.37 -41.29
C LEU A 533 -3.97 -18.45 -40.67
N GLN A 534 -3.10 -19.33 -41.18
CA GLN A 534 -1.72 -19.45 -40.68
C GLN A 534 -0.91 -18.17 -41.00
N LEU A 535 -1.07 -17.61 -42.21
CA LEU A 535 -0.50 -16.29 -42.54
C LEU A 535 -0.97 -15.21 -41.55
N ALA A 536 -2.27 -15.16 -41.25
CA ALA A 536 -2.84 -14.19 -40.33
C ALA A 536 -2.36 -14.36 -38.88
N ARG A 537 -2.24 -15.60 -38.39
CA ARG A 537 -1.71 -15.92 -37.05
C ARG A 537 -0.27 -15.40 -36.89
N LEU A 538 0.59 -15.68 -37.86
CA LEU A 538 1.99 -15.25 -37.82
C LEU A 538 2.13 -13.74 -38.05
N ALA A 539 1.29 -13.14 -38.90
CA ALA A 539 1.22 -11.68 -39.07
C ALA A 539 0.80 -10.99 -37.77
N PHE A 540 -0.23 -11.50 -37.07
CA PHE A 540 -0.68 -10.99 -35.78
C PHE A 540 0.41 -11.11 -34.70
N GLN A 541 1.09 -12.27 -34.60
CA GLN A 541 2.20 -12.49 -33.67
C GLN A 541 3.38 -11.52 -33.91
N LEU A 542 3.57 -11.08 -35.15
CA LEU A 542 4.60 -10.10 -35.55
C LEU A 542 4.11 -8.65 -35.51
N ASN A 543 2.90 -8.39 -34.97
CA ASN A 543 2.21 -7.09 -34.93
C ASN A 543 1.93 -6.45 -36.32
N TYR A 544 1.93 -7.25 -37.39
CA TYR A 544 1.54 -6.82 -38.74
C TYR A 544 0.00 -6.88 -38.89
N PHE A 545 -0.71 -6.10 -38.08
CA PHE A 545 -2.16 -6.14 -37.96
C PHE A 545 -2.90 -5.87 -39.29
N ASP A 546 -2.40 -4.97 -40.14
CA ASP A 546 -2.94 -4.72 -41.47
C ASP A 546 -2.96 -5.98 -42.36
N ASP A 547 -1.90 -6.80 -42.30
CA ASP A 547 -1.77 -8.00 -43.12
C ASP A 547 -2.57 -9.17 -42.56
N ALA A 548 -2.68 -9.25 -41.22
CA ALA A 548 -3.63 -10.12 -40.56
C ALA A 548 -5.08 -9.75 -40.94
N GLU A 549 -5.49 -8.47 -40.85
CA GLU A 549 -6.83 -8.01 -41.24
C GLU A 549 -7.17 -8.41 -42.69
N LYS A 550 -6.26 -8.18 -43.65
CA LYS A 550 -6.47 -8.55 -45.06
C LYS A 550 -6.73 -10.05 -45.22
N ALA A 551 -5.91 -10.89 -44.60
CA ALA A 551 -6.01 -12.34 -44.69
C ALA A 551 -7.28 -12.88 -44.01
N LEU A 552 -7.60 -12.38 -42.81
CA LEU A 552 -8.79 -12.77 -42.04
C LEU A 552 -10.08 -12.31 -42.73
N THR A 553 -10.09 -11.11 -43.29
CA THR A 553 -11.23 -10.58 -44.06
C THR A 553 -11.52 -11.45 -45.29
N SER A 554 -10.48 -11.94 -45.99
CA SER A 554 -10.66 -12.89 -47.10
C SER A 554 -11.27 -14.21 -46.64
N ILE A 555 -10.89 -14.76 -45.48
CA ILE A 555 -11.57 -15.96 -44.93
C ILE A 555 -13.06 -15.69 -44.69
N VAL A 556 -13.39 -14.56 -44.05
CA VAL A 556 -14.78 -14.23 -43.67
C VAL A 556 -15.67 -13.89 -44.89
N GLN A 557 -15.11 -13.31 -45.95
CA GLN A 557 -15.86 -12.90 -47.15
C GLN A 557 -15.86 -13.95 -48.27
N ASP A 558 -14.72 -14.56 -48.58
CA ASP A 558 -14.56 -15.48 -49.71
C ASP A 558 -14.89 -16.95 -49.34
N PHE A 559 -14.82 -17.30 -48.04
CA PHE A 559 -14.99 -18.68 -47.55
C PHE A 559 -16.04 -18.78 -46.41
N PRO A 560 -17.31 -18.37 -46.63
CA PRO A 560 -18.33 -18.28 -45.57
C PRO A 560 -18.67 -19.61 -44.89
N ASP A 561 -18.49 -20.74 -45.59
CA ASP A 561 -18.70 -22.10 -45.05
C ASP A 561 -17.42 -22.71 -44.41
N SER A 562 -16.32 -21.96 -44.31
CA SER A 562 -15.06 -22.47 -43.76
C SER A 562 -15.19 -22.83 -42.27
N PRO A 563 -14.62 -23.97 -41.81
CA PRO A 563 -14.51 -24.26 -40.39
C PRO A 563 -13.70 -23.19 -39.64
N HIS A 564 -12.80 -22.48 -40.34
CA HIS A 564 -11.98 -21.41 -39.78
C HIS A 564 -12.69 -20.06 -39.67
N LYS A 565 -13.90 -19.87 -40.24
CA LYS A 565 -14.61 -18.56 -40.29
C LYS A 565 -14.61 -17.85 -38.93
N SER A 566 -15.02 -18.54 -37.86
CA SER A 566 -15.22 -17.88 -36.55
C SER A 566 -13.98 -17.80 -35.67
N GLU A 567 -12.96 -18.61 -35.94
CA GLU A 567 -11.62 -18.31 -35.44
C GLU A 567 -11.07 -17.05 -36.13
N ALA A 568 -11.27 -16.93 -37.44
CA ALA A 568 -10.85 -15.76 -38.20
C ALA A 568 -11.61 -14.49 -37.76
N GLN A 569 -12.91 -14.56 -37.48
CA GLN A 569 -13.67 -13.45 -36.87
C GLN A 569 -13.11 -13.07 -35.50
N MET A 570 -12.77 -14.03 -34.62
CA MET A 570 -12.16 -13.74 -33.31
C MET A 570 -10.78 -13.10 -33.43
N MET A 571 -9.95 -13.55 -34.38
CA MET A 571 -8.66 -12.93 -34.66
C MET A 571 -8.80 -11.54 -35.28
N LEU A 572 -9.82 -11.31 -36.12
CA LEU A 572 -10.09 -10.02 -36.74
C LEU A 572 -10.54 -8.99 -35.69
N ALA A 573 -11.42 -9.41 -34.76
CA ALA A 573 -11.80 -8.60 -33.60
C ALA A 573 -10.57 -8.23 -32.73
N LYS A 574 -9.63 -9.17 -32.53
CA LYS A 574 -8.36 -8.88 -31.85
C LYS A 574 -7.46 -7.92 -32.64
N CYS A 575 -7.41 -8.01 -33.97
CA CYS A 575 -6.71 -7.02 -34.80
C CYS A 575 -7.29 -5.61 -34.63
N TYR A 576 -8.63 -5.50 -34.59
CA TYR A 576 -9.33 -4.25 -34.33
C TYR A 576 -9.08 -3.71 -32.92
N GLU A 577 -9.04 -4.58 -31.92
CA GLU A 577 -8.67 -4.24 -30.56
C GLU A 577 -7.22 -3.69 -30.48
N SER A 578 -6.24 -4.42 -31.04
CA SER A 578 -4.82 -4.02 -31.07
C SER A 578 -4.53 -2.77 -31.92
N THR A 579 -5.42 -2.38 -32.83
CA THR A 579 -5.31 -1.15 -33.64
C THR A 579 -6.17 0.00 -33.12
N GLY A 580 -6.84 -0.16 -31.97
CA GLY A 580 -7.70 0.87 -31.37
C GLY A 580 -9.05 1.08 -32.08
N ARG A 581 -9.41 0.22 -33.03
CA ARG A 581 -10.70 0.20 -33.74
C ARG A 581 -11.79 -0.49 -32.90
N VAL A 582 -11.99 0.00 -31.67
CA VAL A 582 -12.80 -0.68 -30.64
C VAL A 582 -14.26 -0.93 -31.09
N ALA A 583 -14.88 -0.01 -31.85
CA ALA A 583 -16.23 -0.21 -32.38
C ALA A 583 -16.32 -1.41 -33.36
N ASP A 584 -15.33 -1.58 -34.24
CA ASP A 584 -15.25 -2.71 -35.17
C ASP A 584 -14.99 -4.02 -34.40
N ALA A 585 -14.16 -3.97 -33.35
CA ALA A 585 -13.92 -5.11 -32.45
C ALA A 585 -15.22 -5.56 -31.76
N ILE A 586 -15.97 -4.62 -31.17
CA ILE A 586 -17.27 -4.87 -30.52
C ILE A 586 -18.26 -5.49 -31.51
N ALA A 587 -18.44 -4.91 -32.70
CA ALA A 587 -19.35 -5.45 -33.71
C ALA A 587 -18.97 -6.88 -34.15
N THR A 588 -17.67 -7.15 -34.28
CA THR A 588 -17.15 -8.47 -34.68
C THR A 588 -17.30 -9.50 -33.56
N TYR A 589 -16.93 -9.19 -32.31
CA TYR A 589 -17.13 -10.07 -31.16
C TYR A 589 -18.63 -10.33 -30.90
N ALA A 590 -19.50 -9.32 -31.01
CA ALA A 590 -20.95 -9.48 -30.87
C ALA A 590 -21.54 -10.42 -31.93
N THR A 591 -21.03 -10.35 -33.16
CA THR A 591 -21.41 -11.30 -34.23
C THR A 591 -20.99 -12.73 -33.86
N VAL A 592 -19.76 -12.95 -33.38
CA VAL A 592 -19.30 -14.29 -32.97
C VAL A 592 -20.08 -14.83 -31.78
N ALA A 593 -20.32 -14.01 -30.75
CA ALA A 593 -21.07 -14.41 -29.56
C ALA A 593 -22.50 -14.89 -29.92
N ALA A 594 -23.15 -14.21 -30.86
CA ALA A 594 -24.49 -14.56 -31.35
C ALA A 594 -24.51 -15.73 -32.35
N GLU A 595 -23.51 -15.85 -33.23
CA GLU A 595 -23.40 -16.98 -34.18
C GLU A 595 -22.97 -18.29 -33.49
N ARG A 596 -22.27 -18.25 -32.36
CA ARG A 596 -21.55 -19.39 -31.75
C ARG A 596 -22.02 -19.78 -30.35
N THR A 597 -23.33 -19.85 -30.16
CA THR A 597 -23.96 -20.27 -28.89
C THR A 597 -23.56 -21.68 -28.43
N GLU A 598 -23.19 -22.56 -29.36
CA GLU A 598 -22.91 -23.98 -29.19
C GLU A 598 -21.46 -24.30 -28.78
N SER A 599 -20.57 -23.30 -28.85
CA SER A 599 -19.14 -23.50 -28.62
C SER A 599 -18.55 -22.50 -27.64
N ARG A 600 -17.38 -22.86 -27.10
CA ARG A 600 -16.52 -22.00 -26.28
C ARG A 600 -16.12 -20.68 -26.95
N VAL A 601 -16.02 -20.67 -28.29
CA VAL A 601 -15.66 -19.46 -29.06
C VAL A 601 -16.66 -18.33 -28.80
N GLY A 602 -17.95 -18.64 -28.62
CA GLY A 602 -18.96 -17.66 -28.24
C GLY A 602 -18.86 -17.17 -26.79
N ALA A 603 -18.31 -17.97 -25.86
CA ALA A 603 -17.99 -17.52 -24.50
C ALA A 603 -16.78 -16.59 -24.50
N GLU A 604 -15.71 -16.95 -25.23
CA GLU A 604 -14.52 -16.11 -25.39
C GLU A 604 -14.85 -14.76 -26.05
N ALA A 605 -15.79 -14.74 -26.99
CA ALA A 605 -16.32 -13.50 -27.58
C ALA A 605 -17.11 -12.65 -26.57
N ALA A 606 -17.98 -13.26 -25.75
CA ALA A 606 -18.73 -12.56 -24.71
C ALA A 606 -17.82 -11.99 -23.60
N LEU A 607 -16.79 -12.74 -23.21
CA LEU A 607 -15.75 -12.28 -22.27
C LEU A 607 -14.93 -11.12 -22.85
N ALA A 608 -14.62 -11.14 -24.14
CA ALA A 608 -13.95 -10.01 -24.80
C ALA A 608 -14.82 -8.74 -24.83
N LEU A 609 -16.12 -8.87 -25.11
CA LEU A 609 -17.09 -7.76 -24.99
C LEU A 609 -17.16 -7.19 -23.58
N SER A 610 -17.28 -8.06 -22.57
CA SER A 610 -17.32 -7.64 -21.16
C SER A 610 -16.08 -6.85 -20.78
N ARG A 611 -14.90 -7.40 -21.07
CA ARG A 611 -13.60 -6.79 -20.80
C ARG A 611 -13.41 -5.43 -21.49
N ILE A 612 -13.93 -5.26 -22.71
CA ILE A 612 -13.91 -3.97 -23.41
C ILE A 612 -14.83 -2.96 -22.73
N ALA A 613 -16.06 -3.35 -22.40
CA ALA A 613 -17.02 -2.49 -21.70
C ALA A 613 -16.56 -2.13 -20.27
N ASP A 614 -15.96 -3.09 -19.55
CA ASP A 614 -15.37 -2.85 -18.24
C ASP A 614 -14.21 -1.85 -18.26
N ALA A 615 -13.42 -1.85 -19.35
CA ALA A 615 -12.31 -0.92 -19.57
C ALA A 615 -12.79 0.49 -20.00
N SER A 616 -13.95 0.62 -20.65
CA SER A 616 -14.60 1.92 -20.88
C SER A 616 -15.48 2.39 -19.72
N GLY A 617 -15.61 1.58 -18.65
CA GLY A 617 -16.44 1.87 -17.48
C GLY A 617 -17.91 1.47 -17.62
N ASP A 618 -18.37 1.01 -18.80
CA ASP A 618 -19.72 0.52 -19.07
C ASP A 618 -19.96 -0.87 -18.44
N THR A 619 -19.97 -0.90 -17.11
CA THR A 619 -20.31 -2.08 -16.31
C THR A 619 -21.71 -2.62 -16.64
N PRO A 620 -22.75 -1.80 -16.94
CA PRO A 620 -24.01 -2.28 -17.49
C PRO A 620 -23.88 -3.01 -18.84
N GLY A 621 -23.04 -2.53 -19.75
CA GLY A 621 -22.69 -3.20 -21.01
C GLY A 621 -21.97 -4.53 -20.80
N ALA A 622 -21.04 -4.58 -19.83
CA ALA A 622 -20.35 -5.80 -19.43
C ALA A 622 -21.31 -6.90 -18.94
N ILE A 623 -22.16 -6.56 -17.96
CA ILE A 623 -23.23 -7.44 -17.46
C ILE A 623 -24.12 -7.93 -18.62
N ARG A 624 -24.57 -7.02 -19.49
CA ARG A 624 -25.46 -7.30 -20.64
C ARG A 624 -24.84 -8.33 -21.62
N ALA A 625 -23.53 -8.30 -21.83
CA ALA A 625 -22.83 -9.25 -22.70
C ALA A 625 -22.76 -10.66 -22.10
N LEU A 626 -22.44 -10.76 -20.81
CA LEU A 626 -22.31 -12.03 -20.10
C LEU A 626 -23.68 -12.67 -19.80
N GLU A 627 -24.67 -11.89 -19.36
CA GLU A 627 -26.07 -12.35 -19.21
C GLU A 627 -26.60 -12.95 -20.52
N ASN A 628 -26.40 -12.26 -21.66
CA ASN A 628 -26.84 -12.73 -22.97
C ASN A 628 -26.18 -14.06 -23.36
N ARG A 629 -24.87 -14.24 -23.08
CA ARG A 629 -24.20 -15.54 -23.28
C ARG A 629 -24.85 -16.64 -22.44
N LEU A 630 -25.11 -16.42 -21.16
CA LEU A 630 -25.73 -17.44 -20.29
C LEU A 630 -27.19 -17.73 -20.68
N GLN A 631 -27.93 -16.74 -21.21
CA GLN A 631 -29.30 -16.91 -21.69
C GLN A 631 -29.42 -17.62 -23.05
N THR A 632 -28.39 -17.53 -23.91
CA THR A 632 -28.43 -18.05 -25.30
C THR A 632 -27.56 -19.26 -25.54
N SER A 633 -26.60 -19.59 -24.67
CA SER A 633 -25.67 -20.70 -24.89
C SER A 633 -26.38 -22.06 -24.88
N THR A 634 -25.96 -22.92 -25.80
CA THR A 634 -26.41 -24.32 -25.90
C THR A 634 -25.34 -25.31 -25.44
N THR A 635 -24.28 -24.82 -24.79
CA THR A 635 -23.18 -25.59 -24.19
C THR A 635 -22.84 -25.05 -22.80
N VAL A 636 -22.07 -25.81 -22.02
CA VAL A 636 -21.43 -25.35 -20.77
C VAL A 636 -19.96 -24.94 -20.97
N ASP A 637 -19.36 -25.29 -22.10
CA ASP A 637 -17.93 -25.07 -22.38
C ASP A 637 -17.57 -23.57 -22.44
N GLY A 638 -16.57 -23.18 -21.66
CA GLY A 638 -16.11 -21.81 -21.47
C GLY A 638 -17.02 -20.91 -20.63
N ASN A 639 -18.17 -21.38 -20.15
CA ASN A 639 -19.11 -20.55 -19.40
C ASN A 639 -18.70 -20.39 -17.91
N ASP A 640 -17.82 -21.22 -17.36
CA ASP A 640 -17.28 -21.07 -16.01
C ASP A 640 -16.56 -19.72 -15.81
N ALA A 641 -15.76 -19.30 -16.79
CA ALA A 641 -15.17 -17.96 -16.81
C ALA A 641 -16.22 -16.85 -16.98
N VAL A 642 -17.32 -17.09 -17.72
CA VAL A 642 -18.44 -16.13 -17.87
C VAL A 642 -19.13 -15.87 -16.54
N TYR A 643 -19.33 -16.91 -15.71
CA TYR A 643 -19.87 -16.76 -14.36
C TYR A 643 -18.93 -15.97 -13.43
N VAL A 644 -17.61 -16.19 -13.48
CA VAL A 644 -16.65 -15.41 -12.67
C VAL A 644 -16.70 -13.92 -13.02
N GLU A 645 -16.58 -13.56 -14.29
CA GLU A 645 -16.59 -12.15 -14.70
C GLU A 645 -17.95 -11.49 -14.48
N LEU A 646 -19.05 -12.24 -14.57
CA LEU A 646 -20.39 -11.71 -14.28
C LEU A 646 -20.58 -11.42 -12.79
N ALA A 647 -20.03 -12.26 -11.90
CA ALA A 647 -20.01 -11.97 -10.46
C ALA A 647 -19.17 -10.72 -10.16
N LYS A 648 -17.98 -10.57 -10.76
CA LYS A 648 -17.14 -9.36 -10.66
C LYS A 648 -17.91 -8.11 -11.14
N ALA A 649 -18.57 -8.19 -12.29
CA ALA A 649 -19.31 -7.08 -12.89
C ALA A 649 -20.54 -6.67 -12.07
N TYR A 650 -21.33 -7.63 -11.55
CA TYR A 650 -22.43 -7.31 -10.63
C TYR A 650 -21.93 -6.65 -9.33
N ARG A 651 -20.82 -7.13 -8.76
CA ARG A 651 -20.23 -6.55 -7.56
C ARG A 651 -19.76 -5.11 -7.81
N LYS A 652 -19.01 -4.89 -8.89
CA LYS A 652 -18.61 -3.55 -9.40
C LYS A 652 -19.80 -2.62 -9.66
N ALA A 653 -20.95 -3.16 -10.07
CA ALA A 653 -22.19 -2.41 -10.29
C ALA A 653 -23.02 -2.13 -9.01
N GLY A 654 -22.50 -2.43 -7.82
CA GLY A 654 -23.23 -2.25 -6.56
C GLY A 654 -24.40 -3.22 -6.37
N LYS A 655 -24.34 -4.41 -6.99
CA LYS A 655 -25.35 -5.48 -6.90
C LYS A 655 -24.77 -6.74 -6.23
N PRO A 656 -24.36 -6.68 -4.95
CA PRO A 656 -23.74 -7.82 -4.28
C PRO A 656 -24.62 -9.06 -4.27
N ALA A 657 -25.94 -8.93 -4.08
CA ALA A 657 -26.87 -10.07 -4.09
C ALA A 657 -26.89 -10.85 -5.43
N ASP A 658 -26.76 -10.17 -6.58
CA ASP A 658 -26.64 -10.83 -7.88
C ASP A 658 -25.26 -11.50 -8.04
N ALA A 659 -24.19 -10.87 -7.56
CA ALA A 659 -22.85 -11.45 -7.55
C ALA A 659 -22.77 -12.71 -6.67
N VAL A 660 -23.37 -12.71 -5.48
CA VAL A 660 -23.51 -13.88 -4.60
C VAL A 660 -24.25 -15.00 -5.31
N ARG A 661 -25.38 -14.69 -5.95
CA ARG A 661 -26.17 -15.67 -6.72
C ARG A 661 -25.35 -16.30 -7.84
N VAL A 662 -24.72 -15.50 -8.70
CA VAL A 662 -23.93 -15.97 -9.86
C VAL A 662 -22.69 -16.76 -9.44
N ALA A 663 -22.00 -16.35 -8.38
CA ALA A 663 -20.86 -17.09 -7.88
C ALA A 663 -21.29 -18.45 -7.27
N ARG A 664 -22.43 -18.52 -6.56
CA ARG A 664 -23.02 -19.81 -6.12
C ARG A 664 -23.48 -20.68 -7.31
N GLU A 665 -24.04 -20.08 -8.36
CA GLU A 665 -24.39 -20.80 -9.60
C GLU A 665 -23.13 -21.44 -10.23
N LEU A 666 -21.98 -20.77 -10.24
CA LEU A 666 -20.71 -21.39 -10.68
C LEU A 666 -20.35 -22.61 -9.84
N LEU A 667 -20.33 -22.47 -8.51
CA LEU A 667 -19.93 -23.57 -7.61
C LEU A 667 -20.83 -24.81 -7.77
N ASN A 668 -22.12 -24.59 -8.07
CA ASN A 668 -23.10 -25.66 -8.30
C ASN A 668 -22.97 -26.31 -9.68
N PHE A 669 -22.71 -25.54 -10.75
CA PHE A 669 -22.65 -26.06 -12.12
C PHE A 669 -21.24 -26.50 -12.57
N PHE A 670 -20.19 -25.98 -11.94
CA PHE A 670 -18.78 -26.22 -12.28
C PHE A 670 -17.92 -26.57 -11.04
N PRO A 671 -18.32 -27.56 -10.22
CA PRO A 671 -17.67 -27.90 -8.94
C PRO A 671 -16.16 -28.22 -9.06
N ASP A 672 -15.74 -28.74 -10.22
CA ASP A 672 -14.35 -29.14 -10.50
C ASP A 672 -13.58 -28.14 -11.39
N SER A 673 -14.13 -26.95 -11.67
CA SER A 673 -13.42 -25.95 -12.50
C SER A 673 -12.22 -25.35 -11.75
N SER A 674 -11.12 -25.12 -12.47
CA SER A 674 -9.97 -24.36 -11.99
C SER A 674 -10.30 -22.89 -11.64
N ARG A 675 -11.49 -22.39 -12.01
CA ARG A 675 -12.04 -21.09 -11.64
C ARG A 675 -12.73 -21.05 -10.27
N VAL A 676 -13.00 -22.20 -9.64
CA VAL A 676 -13.65 -22.27 -8.32
C VAL A 676 -12.96 -21.39 -7.25
N PRO A 677 -11.62 -21.34 -7.14
CA PRO A 677 -10.94 -20.42 -6.21
C PRO A 677 -11.28 -18.95 -6.45
N GLU A 678 -11.32 -18.48 -7.70
CA GLU A 678 -11.73 -17.11 -8.03
C GLU A 678 -13.20 -16.86 -7.72
N ALA A 679 -14.06 -17.86 -7.97
CA ALA A 679 -15.48 -17.78 -7.66
C ALA A 679 -15.76 -17.62 -6.17
N VAL A 680 -15.04 -18.36 -5.30
CA VAL A 680 -15.17 -18.21 -3.84
C VAL A 680 -14.61 -16.87 -3.35
N VAL A 681 -13.53 -16.37 -3.97
CA VAL A 681 -12.97 -15.04 -3.68
C VAL A 681 -13.99 -13.92 -3.99
N GLU A 682 -14.68 -13.97 -5.14
CA GLU A 682 -15.70 -12.95 -5.45
C GLU A 682 -17.03 -13.18 -4.71
N LEU A 683 -17.40 -14.43 -4.41
CA LEU A 683 -18.55 -14.77 -3.56
C LEU A 683 -18.40 -14.17 -2.16
N THR A 684 -17.25 -14.37 -1.52
CA THR A 684 -17.00 -13.86 -0.16
C THR A 684 -16.97 -12.33 -0.12
N LYS A 685 -16.33 -11.66 -1.10
CA LYS A 685 -16.43 -10.19 -1.25
C LYS A 685 -17.88 -9.73 -1.43
N ALA A 686 -18.65 -10.39 -2.28
CA ALA A 686 -20.04 -10.04 -2.51
C ALA A 686 -20.93 -10.28 -1.28
N MET A 687 -20.67 -11.34 -0.49
CA MET A 687 -21.38 -11.61 0.77
C MET A 687 -21.06 -10.57 1.84
N ASP A 688 -19.80 -10.15 1.95
CA ASP A 688 -19.42 -9.05 2.84
C ASP A 688 -20.05 -7.71 2.41
N GLU A 689 -20.06 -7.41 1.10
CA GLU A 689 -20.74 -6.24 0.54
C GLU A 689 -22.28 -6.28 0.66
N SER A 690 -22.91 -7.47 0.81
CA SER A 690 -24.34 -7.58 1.18
C SER A 690 -24.62 -7.47 2.68
N GLY A 691 -23.58 -7.40 3.52
CA GLY A 691 -23.68 -7.35 4.98
C GLY A 691 -23.63 -8.73 5.67
N ASP A 692 -23.46 -9.81 4.92
CA ASP A 692 -23.30 -11.19 5.43
C ASP A 692 -21.85 -11.49 5.86
N SER A 693 -21.10 -10.47 6.30
CA SER A 693 -19.65 -10.51 6.56
C SER A 693 -19.18 -11.73 7.35
N ARG A 694 -19.93 -12.15 8.38
CA ARG A 694 -19.59 -13.36 9.18
C ARG A 694 -19.48 -14.61 8.31
N GLN A 695 -20.48 -14.85 7.46
CA GLN A 695 -20.45 -15.99 6.53
C GLN A 695 -19.35 -15.83 5.48
N ALA A 696 -19.04 -14.60 5.06
CA ALA A 696 -17.93 -14.33 4.14
C ALA A 696 -16.57 -14.67 4.77
N ILE A 697 -16.37 -14.38 6.06
CA ILE A 697 -15.17 -14.74 6.83
C ILE A 697 -15.06 -16.27 6.99
N ASP A 698 -16.12 -16.91 7.45
CA ASP A 698 -16.17 -18.38 7.66
C ASP A 698 -15.85 -19.12 6.34
N LEU A 699 -16.47 -18.70 5.24
CA LEU A 699 -16.24 -19.27 3.91
C LEU A 699 -14.84 -18.94 3.36
N ALA A 700 -14.30 -17.74 3.60
CA ALA A 700 -12.94 -17.40 3.18
C ALA A 700 -11.87 -18.20 3.95
N GLN A 701 -12.12 -18.55 5.21
CA GLN A 701 -11.26 -19.46 5.96
C GLN A 701 -11.34 -20.89 5.40
N GLN A 702 -12.53 -21.47 5.25
CA GLN A 702 -12.72 -22.80 4.65
C GLN A 702 -12.08 -22.89 3.25
N ALA A 703 -12.20 -21.83 2.46
CA ALA A 703 -11.56 -21.73 1.15
C ALA A 703 -10.03 -21.78 1.23
N ALA A 704 -9.41 -21.08 2.19
CA ALA A 704 -7.96 -21.05 2.36
C ALA A 704 -7.39 -22.35 2.98
N GLU A 705 -8.23 -23.13 3.66
CA GLU A 705 -7.92 -24.49 4.12
C GLU A 705 -8.00 -25.50 2.96
N ARG A 706 -9.04 -25.41 2.12
CA ARG A 706 -9.21 -26.28 0.94
C ARG A 706 -8.26 -25.97 -0.22
N PHE A 707 -7.98 -24.69 -0.47
CA PHE A 707 -7.10 -24.18 -1.52
C PHE A 707 -5.80 -23.65 -0.91
N ASP A 708 -5.16 -24.50 -0.10
CA ASP A 708 -3.96 -24.23 0.71
C ASP A 708 -2.81 -23.52 -0.02
N LYS A 709 -2.73 -23.73 -1.33
CA LYS A 709 -1.70 -23.25 -2.26
C LYS A 709 -2.13 -22.11 -3.19
N ASN A 710 -3.33 -21.55 -3.03
CA ASN A 710 -3.82 -20.46 -3.87
C ASN A 710 -3.60 -19.09 -3.21
N ALA A 711 -2.63 -18.32 -3.72
CA ALA A 711 -2.29 -16.99 -3.22
C ALA A 711 -3.48 -16.00 -3.19
N ALA A 712 -4.38 -16.04 -4.18
CA ALA A 712 -5.53 -15.15 -4.23
C ALA A 712 -6.56 -15.49 -3.14
N VAL A 713 -6.74 -16.78 -2.82
CA VAL A 713 -7.59 -17.22 -1.70
C VAL A 713 -6.96 -16.84 -0.35
N ALA A 714 -5.64 -16.99 -0.19
CA ALA A 714 -4.92 -16.55 1.00
C ALA A 714 -5.03 -15.02 1.23
N LYS A 715 -4.80 -14.21 0.17
CA LYS A 715 -5.00 -12.74 0.21
C LYS A 715 -6.46 -12.38 0.55
N ASN A 716 -7.43 -13.16 0.08
CA ASN A 716 -8.83 -12.94 0.41
C ASN A 716 -9.19 -13.32 1.85
N ARG A 717 -8.61 -14.39 2.42
CA ARG A 717 -8.72 -14.69 3.86
C ARG A 717 -8.17 -13.52 4.69
N ALA A 718 -7.02 -12.98 4.32
CA ALA A 718 -6.45 -11.80 4.98
C ALA A 718 -7.37 -10.58 4.94
N LEU A 719 -7.98 -10.30 3.78
CA LEU A 719 -8.95 -9.21 3.60
C LEU A 719 -10.17 -9.37 4.52
N MET A 720 -10.69 -10.58 4.69
CA MET A 720 -11.84 -10.84 5.56
C MET A 720 -11.47 -10.76 7.05
N LEU A 721 -10.33 -11.32 7.47
CA LEU A 721 -9.85 -11.24 8.86
C LEU A 721 -9.47 -9.81 9.27
N SER A 722 -9.04 -8.98 8.31
CA SER A 722 -8.82 -7.55 8.55
C SER A 722 -10.10 -6.82 8.98
N LYS A 723 -11.30 -7.38 8.70
CA LYS A 723 -12.60 -6.82 9.10
C LYS A 723 -13.11 -7.34 10.45
N THR A 724 -12.53 -8.42 11.00
CA THR A 724 -12.88 -8.93 12.34
C THR A 724 -12.05 -8.31 13.47
N ASN A 725 -11.15 -7.37 13.14
CA ASN A 725 -10.12 -6.88 14.05
C ASN A 725 -9.18 -8.00 14.55
N ASP A 726 -9.06 -9.10 13.79
CA ASP A 726 -8.03 -10.14 13.99
C ASP A 726 -6.81 -9.79 13.13
N THR A 727 -6.15 -8.69 13.53
CA THR A 727 -5.01 -8.12 12.82
C THR A 727 -3.86 -9.12 12.70
N ARG A 728 -3.70 -10.05 13.67
CA ARG A 728 -2.65 -11.08 13.65
C ARG A 728 -2.94 -12.14 12.59
N ALA A 729 -4.11 -12.77 12.62
CA ALA A 729 -4.45 -13.79 11.63
C ALA A 729 -4.56 -13.21 10.22
N ALA A 730 -4.87 -11.91 10.09
CA ALA A 730 -4.76 -11.16 8.84
C ALA A 730 -3.31 -11.00 8.36
N ALA A 731 -2.38 -10.55 9.22
CA ALA A 731 -0.97 -10.41 8.87
C ALA A 731 -0.33 -11.75 8.45
N GLU A 732 -0.59 -12.82 9.20
CA GLU A 732 -0.15 -14.18 8.89
C GLU A 732 -0.71 -14.66 7.52
N ALA A 733 -1.97 -14.33 7.21
CA ALA A 733 -2.59 -14.67 5.94
C ALA A 733 -2.01 -13.88 4.75
N LEU A 734 -1.55 -12.64 4.95
CA LEU A 734 -0.84 -11.86 3.94
C LEU A 734 0.57 -12.41 3.68
N VAL A 735 1.34 -12.72 4.72
CA VAL A 735 2.66 -13.36 4.56
C VAL A 735 2.53 -14.69 3.80
N LYS A 736 1.56 -15.53 4.16
CA LYS A 736 1.25 -16.76 3.42
C LYS A 736 0.85 -16.49 1.97
N ALA A 737 0.13 -15.41 1.67
CA ALA A 737 -0.23 -15.06 0.29
C ALA A 737 1.02 -14.71 -0.55
N ASP A 738 1.99 -14.00 0.01
CA ASP A 738 3.28 -13.73 -0.66
C ASP A 738 4.11 -15.00 -0.89
N GLU A 739 4.19 -15.89 0.11
CA GLU A 739 4.86 -17.20 0.02
C GLU A 739 4.27 -18.08 -1.10
N LEU A 740 2.94 -18.02 -1.29
CA LEU A 740 2.23 -18.71 -2.36
C LEU A 740 2.36 -18.02 -3.74
N GLY A 741 3.14 -16.94 -3.83
CA GLY A 741 3.42 -16.25 -5.09
C GLY A 741 2.38 -15.20 -5.48
N ALA A 742 1.77 -14.50 -4.52
CA ALA A 742 0.97 -13.30 -4.83
C ALA A 742 1.78 -12.25 -5.62
N ASN A 743 3.09 -12.16 -5.37
CA ASN A 743 4.05 -11.32 -6.10
C ASN A 743 3.61 -9.84 -6.21
N ASP A 744 3.08 -9.34 -5.10
CA ASP A 744 2.44 -8.03 -4.96
C ASP A 744 3.04 -7.36 -3.72
N PRO A 745 3.77 -6.24 -3.86
CA PRO A 745 4.47 -5.63 -2.73
C PRO A 745 3.51 -5.05 -1.68
N GLU A 746 2.29 -4.68 -2.06
CA GLU A 746 1.29 -4.15 -1.12
C GLU A 746 0.86 -5.23 -0.11
N VAL A 747 0.88 -6.51 -0.50
CA VAL A 747 0.55 -7.65 0.39
C VAL A 747 1.55 -7.76 1.53
N LEU A 748 2.85 -7.58 1.27
CA LEU A 748 3.87 -7.58 2.31
C LEU A 748 3.87 -6.26 3.09
N LEU A 749 3.65 -5.12 2.43
CA LEU A 749 3.58 -3.82 3.10
C LEU A 749 2.42 -3.77 4.12
N ASP A 750 1.23 -4.26 3.74
CA ASP A 750 0.09 -4.40 4.66
C ASP A 750 0.35 -5.41 5.78
N ALA A 751 1.13 -6.48 5.53
CA ALA A 751 1.52 -7.42 6.58
C ALA A 751 2.44 -6.75 7.62
N GLY A 752 3.42 -5.95 7.16
CA GLY A 752 4.32 -5.19 8.02
C GLY A 752 3.58 -4.11 8.82
N ARG A 753 2.69 -3.34 8.16
CA ARG A 753 1.77 -2.38 8.80
C ARG A 753 0.97 -3.07 9.92
N LYS A 754 0.45 -4.28 9.68
CA LYS A 754 -0.33 -5.04 10.67
C LYS A 754 0.47 -5.60 11.83
N TYR A 755 1.73 -5.97 11.64
CA TYR A 755 2.60 -6.31 12.77
C TYR A 755 3.02 -5.08 13.58
N SER A 756 3.19 -3.92 12.94
CA SER A 756 3.38 -2.62 13.60
C SER A 756 2.15 -2.21 14.43
N GLU A 757 0.93 -2.32 13.87
CA GLU A 757 -0.35 -2.13 14.58
C GLU A 757 -0.48 -3.01 15.85
N LEU A 758 0.16 -4.18 15.87
CA LEU A 758 0.17 -5.13 16.99
C LEU A 758 1.35 -4.93 17.97
N ALA A 759 2.26 -4.00 17.69
CA ALA A 759 3.57 -3.86 18.34
C ALA A 759 4.44 -5.15 18.31
N GLU A 760 4.23 -6.04 17.34
CA GLU A 760 5.09 -7.21 17.07
C GLU A 760 6.31 -6.77 16.24
N LYS A 761 7.15 -5.94 16.87
CA LYS A 761 8.27 -5.22 16.24
C LYS A 761 9.16 -6.13 15.40
N GLU A 762 9.59 -7.27 15.94
CA GLU A 762 10.52 -8.19 15.25
C GLU A 762 9.96 -8.65 13.90
N LYS A 763 8.66 -8.96 13.84
CA LYS A 763 7.98 -9.36 12.59
C LYS A 763 7.72 -8.18 11.67
N ALA A 764 7.41 -7.00 12.21
CA ALA A 764 7.28 -5.78 11.40
C ALA A 764 8.61 -5.46 10.70
N LEU A 765 9.72 -5.48 11.45
CA LEU A 765 11.08 -5.32 10.92
C LEU A 765 11.39 -6.38 9.85
N GLU A 766 11.16 -7.67 10.12
CA GLU A 766 11.38 -8.76 9.16
C GLU A 766 10.59 -8.54 7.85
N VAL A 767 9.29 -8.28 7.96
CA VAL A 767 8.40 -8.15 6.80
C VAL A 767 8.69 -6.87 5.99
N PHE A 768 9.00 -5.73 6.63
CA PHE A 768 9.38 -4.53 5.90
C PHE A 768 10.73 -4.70 5.16
N ASN A 769 11.73 -5.37 5.77
CA ASN A 769 12.96 -5.72 5.03
C ASN A 769 12.63 -6.63 3.83
N LYS A 770 11.73 -7.61 3.99
CA LYS A 770 11.28 -8.49 2.89
C LYS A 770 10.61 -7.73 1.73
N VAL A 771 9.91 -6.61 1.98
CA VAL A 771 9.43 -5.72 0.90
C VAL A 771 10.60 -5.11 0.14
N ILE A 772 11.58 -4.55 0.86
CA ILE A 772 12.73 -3.82 0.29
C ILE A 772 13.63 -4.76 -0.52
N GLU A 773 13.91 -5.95 0.00
CA GLU A 773 14.76 -6.95 -0.68
C GLU A 773 14.08 -7.54 -1.93
N LYS A 774 12.77 -7.80 -1.88
CA LYS A 774 12.03 -8.47 -2.95
C LYS A 774 11.55 -7.51 -4.05
N TYR A 775 11.35 -6.23 -3.72
CA TYR A 775 10.77 -5.22 -4.61
C TYR A 775 11.48 -3.85 -4.55
N PRO A 776 12.83 -3.77 -4.63
CA PRO A 776 13.59 -2.55 -4.34
C PRO A 776 13.20 -1.32 -5.18
N ASP A 777 12.84 -1.52 -6.45
CA ASP A 777 12.46 -0.45 -7.38
C ASP A 777 10.97 -0.03 -7.29
N THR A 778 10.31 -0.24 -6.14
CA THR A 778 8.88 0.07 -5.94
C THR A 778 8.62 1.18 -4.93
N GLU A 779 7.50 1.89 -5.08
CA GLU A 779 7.04 2.86 -4.08
C GLU A 779 6.81 2.22 -2.70
N GLN A 780 6.32 0.97 -2.70
CA GLN A 780 6.09 0.18 -1.50
C GLN A 780 7.38 -0.13 -0.74
N ALA A 781 8.53 -0.31 -1.41
CA ALA A 781 9.82 -0.47 -0.75
C ALA A 781 10.29 0.83 -0.07
N VAL A 782 9.99 2.00 -0.66
CA VAL A 782 10.26 3.29 -0.02
C VAL A 782 9.36 3.49 1.21
N GLU A 783 8.06 3.16 1.12
CA GLU A 783 7.15 3.20 2.26
C GLU A 783 7.53 2.21 3.37
N ALA A 784 7.89 0.97 3.02
CA ALA A 784 8.42 -0.01 3.95
C ALA A 784 9.69 0.51 4.63
N GLY A 785 10.59 1.15 3.88
CA GLY A 785 11.80 1.79 4.42
C GLY A 785 11.52 2.90 5.44
N VAL A 786 10.49 3.73 5.20
CA VAL A 786 10.08 4.78 6.14
C VAL A 786 9.44 4.19 7.40
N ALA A 787 8.57 3.19 7.26
CA ALA A 787 7.97 2.49 8.40
C ALA A 787 9.04 1.76 9.23
N LEU A 788 9.96 1.07 8.58
CA LEU A 788 11.10 0.37 9.17
C LEU A 788 12.06 1.32 9.92
N GLY A 789 12.31 2.52 9.38
CA GLY A 789 13.07 3.56 10.09
C GLY A 789 12.37 4.08 11.34
N ARG A 790 11.04 4.24 11.31
CA ARG A 790 10.24 4.59 12.50
C ARG A 790 10.24 3.47 13.55
N GLU A 791 10.13 2.20 13.14
CA GLU A 791 10.23 1.06 14.05
C GLU A 791 11.63 0.92 14.68
N GLN A 792 12.71 1.15 13.92
CA GLN A 792 14.07 1.24 14.47
C GLN A 792 14.20 2.32 15.54
N TYR A 793 13.69 3.52 15.27
CA TYR A 793 13.69 4.62 16.24
C TYR A 793 12.91 4.24 17.51
N ALA A 794 11.72 3.67 17.34
CA ALA A 794 10.89 3.14 18.43
C ALA A 794 11.50 1.91 19.14
N ALA A 795 12.55 1.29 18.59
CA ALA A 795 13.34 0.24 19.22
C ALA A 795 14.66 0.75 19.84
N GLY A 796 14.96 2.04 19.72
CA GLY A 796 16.18 2.67 20.23
C GLY A 796 17.37 2.69 19.25
N ASP A 797 17.23 2.14 18.05
CA ASP A 797 18.22 2.24 16.98
C ASP A 797 18.12 3.60 16.25
N ILE A 798 18.47 4.66 16.99
CA ILE A 798 18.37 6.04 16.52
C ILE A 798 19.31 6.29 15.31
N ALA A 799 20.50 5.68 15.32
CA ALA A 799 21.49 5.84 14.25
C ALA A 799 21.01 5.13 12.97
N GLY A 800 20.65 3.84 13.05
CA GLY A 800 20.17 3.08 11.90
C GLY A 800 18.86 3.62 11.33
N ALA A 801 17.97 4.18 12.17
CA ALA A 801 16.78 4.89 11.72
C ALA A 801 17.10 6.12 10.88
N ILE A 802 17.97 7.01 11.37
CA ILE A 802 18.34 8.25 10.66
C ILE A 802 19.10 7.94 9.38
N ASP A 803 20.11 7.06 9.42
CA ASP A 803 20.91 6.72 8.24
C ASP A 803 20.05 6.04 7.16
N ARG A 804 19.12 5.17 7.53
CA ARG A 804 18.13 4.58 6.59
C ARG A 804 17.22 5.65 5.98
N LEU A 805 16.65 6.54 6.79
CA LEU A 805 15.76 7.60 6.31
C LEU A 805 16.49 8.62 5.44
N MET A 806 17.76 8.92 5.71
CA MET A 806 18.59 9.75 4.83
C MET A 806 18.89 9.05 3.50
N ALA A 807 19.30 7.77 3.52
CA ALA A 807 19.56 7.00 2.30
C ALA A 807 18.31 6.90 1.39
N LEU A 808 17.10 6.86 1.99
CA LEU A 808 15.85 6.87 1.25
C LEU A 808 15.57 8.19 0.52
N THR A 809 16.18 9.33 0.87
CA THR A 809 15.99 10.58 0.08
C THR A 809 16.75 10.58 -1.24
N GLU A 810 17.78 9.73 -1.38
CA GLU A 810 18.57 9.56 -2.61
C GLU A 810 18.09 8.39 -3.49
N ALA A 811 17.12 7.60 -3.01
CA ALA A 811 16.66 6.38 -3.67
C ALA A 811 15.85 6.62 -4.96
N PRO A 812 15.88 5.68 -5.94
CA PRO A 812 14.92 5.70 -7.03
C PRO A 812 13.48 5.65 -6.47
N ASN A 813 12.57 6.42 -7.08
CA ASN A 813 11.19 6.64 -6.63
C ASN A 813 11.01 7.38 -5.28
N ALA A 814 12.07 7.83 -4.60
CA ALA A 814 11.96 8.64 -3.39
C ALA A 814 11.07 9.88 -3.56
N SER A 815 11.07 10.48 -4.76
CA SER A 815 10.36 11.72 -5.08
C SER A 815 8.84 11.69 -4.85
N SER A 816 8.18 10.53 -4.94
CA SER A 816 6.74 10.43 -4.64
C SER A 816 6.44 10.22 -3.15
N LYS A 817 7.43 9.83 -2.34
CA LYS A 817 7.32 9.63 -0.88
C LYS A 817 8.14 10.63 -0.06
N GLN A 818 8.78 11.60 -0.69
CA GLN A 818 9.65 12.59 -0.02
C GLN A 818 8.96 13.30 1.14
N LEU A 819 7.64 13.55 1.04
CA LEU A 819 6.84 14.09 2.16
C LEU A 819 6.89 13.17 3.39
N ALA A 820 6.68 11.86 3.23
CA ALA A 820 6.70 10.89 4.32
C ALA A 820 8.13 10.70 4.91
N ILE A 821 9.16 10.71 4.06
CA ILE A 821 10.56 10.62 4.51
C ILE A 821 10.95 11.86 5.33
N GLN A 822 10.60 13.06 4.85
CA GLN A 822 10.90 14.31 5.53
C GLN A 822 10.07 14.49 6.81
N SER A 823 8.82 14.03 6.84
CA SER A 823 8.04 13.97 8.09
C SER A 823 8.72 13.05 9.11
N ALA A 824 9.05 11.80 8.73
CA ALA A 824 9.70 10.86 9.65
C ALA A 824 11.06 11.36 10.20
N LEU A 825 11.87 12.02 9.37
CA LEU A 825 13.09 12.71 9.84
C LEU A 825 12.76 13.90 10.74
N GLY A 826 11.74 14.69 10.40
CA GLY A 826 11.27 15.83 11.19
C GLY A 826 10.79 15.42 12.58
N ASP A 827 9.94 14.41 12.66
CA ASP A 827 9.45 13.79 13.91
C ASP A 827 10.64 13.43 14.82
N ILE A 828 11.56 12.60 14.31
CA ILE A 828 12.75 12.13 15.04
C ILE A 828 13.66 13.29 15.47
N TYR A 829 13.85 14.30 14.61
CA TYR A 829 14.66 15.47 14.98
C TYR A 829 13.98 16.39 16.00
N THR A 830 12.65 16.42 16.07
CA THR A 830 11.91 17.13 17.13
C THR A 830 12.05 16.41 18.46
N ASP A 831 11.82 15.09 18.50
CA ASP A 831 11.92 14.27 19.72
C ASP A 831 13.34 14.30 20.31
N LEU A 832 14.37 14.31 19.46
CA LEU A 832 15.78 14.46 19.86
C LEU A 832 16.18 15.91 20.23
N GLY A 833 15.24 16.88 20.17
CA GLY A 833 15.51 18.29 20.45
C GLY A 833 16.43 18.99 19.45
N LEU A 834 16.69 18.39 18.28
CA LEU A 834 17.64 18.85 17.26
C LEU A 834 17.02 19.95 16.37
N LYS A 835 16.56 21.04 17.01
CA LYS A 835 15.74 22.12 16.43
C LYS A 835 16.14 22.56 15.02
N LYS A 836 17.44 22.74 14.75
CA LYS A 836 17.93 23.13 13.40
C LYS A 836 17.63 22.08 12.31
N ARG A 837 17.76 20.79 12.62
CA ARG A 837 17.47 19.69 11.68
C ARG A 837 15.97 19.47 11.53
N ALA A 838 15.21 19.58 12.63
CA ALA A 838 13.76 19.56 12.61
C ALA A 838 13.20 20.69 11.71
N THR A 839 13.65 21.94 11.90
CA THR A 839 13.29 23.07 11.03
C THR A 839 13.58 22.79 9.55
N ALA A 840 14.76 22.30 9.21
CA ALA A 840 15.11 22.00 7.81
C ALA A 840 14.23 20.90 7.19
N ALA A 841 13.88 19.85 7.97
CA ALA A 841 12.96 18.81 7.53
C ALA A 841 11.52 19.35 7.36
N TYR A 842 11.01 20.11 8.33
CA TYR A 842 9.66 20.66 8.28
C TYR A 842 9.49 21.79 7.23
N GLU A 843 10.56 22.49 6.85
CA GLU A 843 10.58 23.35 5.66
C GLU A 843 10.36 22.56 4.37
N GLN A 844 10.95 21.36 4.24
CA GLN A 844 10.69 20.46 3.11
C GLN A 844 9.26 19.92 3.16
N VAL A 845 8.79 19.43 4.31
CA VAL A 845 7.39 19.00 4.53
C VAL A 845 6.42 20.11 4.09
N ALA A 846 6.60 21.34 4.55
CA ALA A 846 5.73 22.47 4.22
C ALA A 846 5.87 23.00 2.77
N SER A 847 6.87 22.54 2.03
CA SER A 847 7.01 22.78 0.58
C SER A 847 6.27 21.72 -0.26
N LEU A 848 6.12 20.50 0.27
CA LEU A 848 5.54 19.32 -0.39
C LEU A 848 4.06 19.07 -0.01
N ALA A 849 3.68 19.38 1.23
CA ALA A 849 2.34 19.17 1.76
C ALA A 849 1.28 20.06 1.08
N THR A 850 0.06 19.54 0.97
CA THR A 850 -1.10 20.24 0.38
C THR A 850 -2.37 20.12 1.20
N ASP A 851 -2.41 19.17 2.13
CA ASP A 851 -3.44 19.04 3.15
C ASP A 851 -3.23 20.08 4.28
N PRO A 852 -4.30 20.65 4.86
CA PRO A 852 -4.17 21.68 5.89
C PRO A 852 -3.50 21.19 7.19
N GLU A 853 -3.66 19.90 7.53
CA GLU A 853 -3.21 19.33 8.80
C GLU A 853 -1.69 19.18 8.86
N THR A 854 -1.07 18.58 7.85
CA THR A 854 0.40 18.50 7.76
C THR A 854 1.04 19.89 7.63
N LEU A 855 0.37 20.83 6.95
CA LEU A 855 0.80 22.24 6.89
C LEU A 855 0.71 22.94 8.26
N ALA A 856 -0.34 22.66 9.05
CA ALA A 856 -0.50 23.20 10.41
C ALA A 856 0.52 22.60 11.38
N HIS A 857 0.77 21.29 11.31
CA HIS A 857 1.79 20.59 12.11
C HIS A 857 3.20 21.13 11.80
N ALA A 858 3.56 21.20 10.51
CA ALA A 858 4.86 21.75 10.10
C ALA A 858 5.03 23.22 10.54
N ALA A 859 3.99 24.04 10.42
CA ALA A 859 4.03 25.42 10.93
C ALA A 859 4.15 25.49 12.45
N THR A 860 3.50 24.58 13.18
CA THR A 860 3.57 24.48 14.65
C THR A 860 4.99 24.17 15.12
N VAL A 861 5.61 23.12 14.58
CA VAL A 861 7.00 22.75 14.90
C VAL A 861 7.99 23.85 14.51
N LEU A 862 7.78 24.55 13.39
CA LEU A 862 8.61 25.70 13.00
C LEU A 862 8.48 26.87 14.00
N LEU A 863 7.29 27.15 14.54
CA LEU A 863 7.09 28.17 15.57
C LEU A 863 7.76 27.78 16.90
N GLU A 864 7.60 26.54 17.35
CA GLU A 864 8.19 26.03 18.60
C GLU A 864 9.72 25.91 18.52
N ASN A 865 10.28 25.74 17.32
CA ASN A 865 11.70 25.85 17.05
C ASN A 865 12.22 27.29 16.90
N GLY A 866 11.33 28.30 17.00
CA GLY A 866 11.66 29.72 16.86
C GLY A 866 11.91 30.17 15.42
N ALA A 867 11.67 29.30 14.42
CA ALA A 867 11.83 29.57 13.00
C ALA A 867 10.63 30.35 12.43
N ILE A 868 10.26 31.45 13.08
CA ILE A 868 9.06 32.27 12.76
C ILE A 868 9.06 32.72 11.29
N GLY A 869 10.22 33.12 10.75
CA GLY A 869 10.36 33.51 9.34
C GLY A 869 10.00 32.38 8.36
N SER A 870 10.33 31.13 8.70
CA SER A 870 9.98 29.94 7.92
C SER A 870 8.53 29.51 8.13
N ALA A 871 7.97 29.70 9.33
CA ALA A 871 6.57 29.40 9.63
C ALA A 871 5.58 30.34 8.92
N LEU A 872 5.87 31.65 8.85
CA LEU A 872 4.99 32.68 8.26
C LEU A 872 4.45 32.37 6.84
N PRO A 873 5.24 31.92 5.85
CA PRO A 873 4.71 31.52 4.54
C PRO A 873 3.91 30.22 4.57
N VAL A 874 4.06 29.37 5.59
CA VAL A 874 3.30 28.12 5.77
C VAL A 874 1.95 28.40 6.42
N ILE A 875 1.91 29.20 7.50
CA ILE A 875 0.69 29.65 8.19
C ILE A 875 -0.35 30.21 7.20
N ARG A 876 0.12 30.97 6.19
CA ARG A 876 -0.72 31.56 5.13
C ARG A 876 -1.32 30.55 4.15
N LYS A 877 -0.90 29.29 4.16
CA LYS A 877 -1.47 28.18 3.35
C LYS A 877 -2.51 27.35 4.12
N VAL A 878 -2.54 27.43 5.45
CA VAL A 878 -3.37 26.56 6.30
C VAL A 878 -4.84 26.97 6.22
N ASP A 879 -5.68 26.10 5.66
CA ASP A 879 -7.15 26.24 5.73
C ASP A 879 -7.63 25.78 7.12
N THR A 880 -7.68 26.72 8.07
CA THR A 880 -8.06 26.45 9.46
C THR A 880 -9.49 25.91 9.62
N ALA A 881 -10.37 26.12 8.63
CA ALA A 881 -11.74 25.59 8.65
C ALA A 881 -11.81 24.07 8.37
N ARG A 882 -10.68 23.42 8.09
CA ARG A 882 -10.57 21.97 7.83
C ARG A 882 -9.71 21.21 8.83
N LEU A 883 -9.16 21.88 9.84
CA LEU A 883 -8.30 21.22 10.83
C LEU A 883 -9.14 20.37 11.82
N PRO A 884 -8.65 19.19 12.22
CA PRO A 884 -9.15 18.51 13.41
C PRO A 884 -8.99 19.39 14.66
N SER A 885 -9.85 19.16 15.66
CA SER A 885 -9.92 19.95 16.90
C SER A 885 -8.53 20.16 17.57
N LYS A 886 -7.81 19.08 17.85
CA LYS A 886 -6.46 19.12 18.44
C LYS A 886 -5.45 19.91 17.60
N ALA A 887 -5.34 19.59 16.30
CA ALA A 887 -4.43 20.30 15.38
C ALA A 887 -4.77 21.79 15.24
N GLY A 888 -6.07 22.15 15.26
CA GLY A 888 -6.54 23.53 15.26
C GLY A 888 -6.21 24.29 16.55
N PHE A 889 -6.28 23.62 17.71
CA PHE A 889 -5.89 24.18 19.00
C PHE A 889 -4.37 24.40 19.07
N ASP A 890 -3.58 23.37 18.79
CA ASP A 890 -2.11 23.41 18.89
C ASP A 890 -1.52 24.47 17.96
N PHE A 891 -2.02 24.56 16.72
CA PHE A 891 -1.61 25.57 15.74
C PHE A 891 -1.91 27.01 16.17
N LEU A 892 -3.03 27.26 16.86
CA LEU A 892 -3.36 28.59 17.39
C LEU A 892 -2.57 28.91 18.67
N MET A 893 -2.38 27.92 19.55
CA MET A 893 -1.55 28.09 20.75
C MET A 893 -0.09 28.33 20.41
N ALA A 894 0.49 27.62 19.43
CA ALA A 894 1.85 27.85 18.97
C ALA A 894 2.03 29.24 18.32
N GLN A 895 1.05 29.70 17.52
CA GLN A 895 1.04 31.09 17.03
C GLN A 895 1.02 32.09 18.19
N GLY A 896 0.15 31.88 19.18
CA GLY A 896 0.06 32.73 20.36
C GLY A 896 1.38 32.77 21.14
N ARG A 897 1.91 31.59 21.50
CA ARG A 897 3.17 31.43 22.25
C ARG A 897 4.35 32.11 21.53
N ALA A 898 4.48 31.94 20.22
CA ALA A 898 5.56 32.54 19.43
C ALA A 898 5.44 34.06 19.22
N MET A 899 4.23 34.63 19.33
CA MET A 899 4.00 36.08 19.24
C MET A 899 4.07 36.81 20.58
N LEU A 900 4.08 36.11 21.73
CA LEU A 900 3.87 36.70 23.05
C LEU A 900 4.81 37.88 23.35
N ASP A 901 6.12 37.65 23.23
CA ASP A 901 7.17 38.66 23.43
C ASP A 901 7.33 39.67 22.26
N LEU A 902 6.50 39.58 21.20
CA LEU A 902 6.56 40.41 19.99
C LEU A 902 5.35 41.33 19.83
N ASP A 903 4.14 40.78 20.02
CA ASP A 903 2.86 41.47 20.06
C ASP A 903 1.92 40.68 20.98
N ALA A 904 1.94 41.02 22.28
CA ALA A 904 1.09 40.39 23.29
C ALA A 904 -0.42 40.53 23.00
N VAL A 905 -0.86 41.50 22.19
CA VAL A 905 -2.27 41.67 21.81
C VAL A 905 -2.66 40.65 20.75
N ALA A 906 -1.84 40.47 19.71
CA ALA A 906 -2.03 39.43 18.71
C ALA A 906 -1.84 38.02 19.29
N ALA A 907 -0.88 37.84 20.19
CA ALA A 907 -0.68 36.59 20.93
C ALA A 907 -1.93 36.19 21.72
N LEU A 908 -2.47 37.14 22.49
CA LEU A 908 -3.67 36.93 23.28
C LEU A 908 -4.90 36.62 22.40
N ASP A 909 -5.07 37.31 21.27
CA ASP A 909 -6.15 37.03 20.31
C ASP A 909 -6.13 35.56 19.83
N LYS A 910 -4.95 35.02 19.47
CA LYS A 910 -4.83 33.62 19.04
C LYS A 910 -5.07 32.62 20.17
N MET A 911 -4.54 32.87 21.37
CA MET A 911 -4.78 31.99 22.51
C MET A 911 -6.26 32.01 22.95
N GLN A 912 -6.92 33.18 22.94
CA GLN A 912 -8.36 33.27 23.23
C GLN A 912 -9.18 32.49 22.18
N GLN A 913 -8.88 32.64 20.89
CA GLN A 913 -9.52 31.86 19.81
C GLN A 913 -9.33 30.34 20.01
N ALA A 914 -8.14 29.89 20.41
CA ALA A 914 -7.87 28.48 20.71
C ALA A 914 -8.78 27.97 21.86
N PHE A 915 -8.85 28.70 22.97
CA PHE A 915 -9.67 28.33 24.13
C PHE A 915 -11.17 28.35 23.82
N GLU A 916 -11.66 29.33 23.06
CA GLU A 916 -13.07 29.49 22.73
C GLU A 916 -13.56 28.44 21.73
N LEU A 917 -12.74 28.08 20.73
CA LEU A 917 -13.10 27.11 19.69
C LEU A 917 -12.92 25.65 20.13
N TYR A 918 -11.89 25.34 20.93
CA TYR A 918 -11.50 23.97 21.25
C TYR A 918 -11.44 23.70 22.77
N PRO A 919 -12.58 23.79 23.49
CA PRO A 919 -12.60 23.72 24.95
C PRO A 919 -12.16 22.37 25.56
N VAL A 920 -12.08 21.31 24.75
CA VAL A 920 -11.67 19.96 25.17
C VAL A 920 -10.14 19.76 25.12
N GLU A 921 -9.43 20.53 24.29
CA GLU A 921 -8.00 20.32 24.01
C GLU A 921 -7.07 21.09 24.96
N ARG A 922 -7.64 21.96 25.81
CA ARG A 922 -6.93 22.89 26.71
C ARG A 922 -6.07 22.13 27.73
N THR A 923 -4.78 22.43 27.79
CA THR A 923 -3.87 21.87 28.81
C THR A 923 -3.61 22.85 29.96
N PRO A 924 -3.14 22.39 31.13
CA PRO A 924 -2.69 23.25 32.25
C PRO A 924 -1.64 24.30 31.85
N GLU A 925 -0.78 23.97 30.88
CA GLU A 925 0.27 24.86 30.35
C GLU A 925 -0.31 26.04 29.59
N ASP A 926 -1.42 25.82 28.88
CA ASP A 926 -2.04 26.86 28.07
C ASP A 926 -2.69 27.95 28.93
N PHE A 927 -3.17 27.60 30.14
CA PHE A 927 -3.68 28.58 31.11
C PHE A 927 -2.57 29.53 31.57
N GLU A 928 -1.37 29.02 31.83
CA GLU A 928 -0.21 29.82 32.26
C GLU A 928 0.19 30.85 31.18
N TYR A 929 0.28 30.39 29.91
CA TYR A 929 0.53 31.28 28.76
C TYR A 929 -0.58 32.30 28.52
N LEU A 930 -1.85 31.89 28.56
CA LEU A 930 -3.00 32.78 28.31
C LEU A 930 -3.18 33.81 29.45
N VAL A 931 -2.91 33.43 30.70
CA VAL A 931 -2.83 34.36 31.83
C VAL A 931 -1.71 35.36 31.58
N ARG A 932 -0.48 34.92 31.27
CA ARG A 932 0.65 35.83 30.96
C ARG A 932 0.29 36.83 29.86
N ALA A 933 -0.33 36.39 28.76
CA ALA A 933 -0.80 37.26 27.69
C ALA A 933 -1.89 38.27 28.17
N CYS A 934 -2.80 37.87 29.06
CA CYS A 934 -3.73 38.78 29.73
C CYS A 934 -3.02 39.82 30.63
N LEU A 935 -1.92 39.46 31.30
CA LEU A 935 -1.18 40.38 32.17
C LEU A 935 -0.37 41.41 31.37
N GLU A 936 0.35 40.96 30.33
CA GLU A 936 1.15 41.83 29.45
C GLU A 936 0.29 42.84 28.68
N THR A 937 -0.95 42.47 28.33
CA THR A 937 -1.95 43.37 27.72
C THR A 937 -2.76 44.19 28.74
N GLY A 938 -2.49 44.05 30.05
CA GLY A 938 -3.18 44.77 31.12
C GLY A 938 -4.62 44.32 31.39
N LYS A 939 -5.09 43.22 30.78
CA LYS A 939 -6.41 42.60 31.00
C LYS A 939 -6.47 41.80 32.32
N THR A 940 -6.05 42.38 33.44
CA THR A 940 -5.93 41.69 34.75
C THR A 940 -7.25 41.08 35.27
N ALA A 941 -8.41 41.60 34.85
CA ALA A 941 -9.72 41.03 35.14
C ALA A 941 -10.01 39.72 34.39
N HIS A 942 -9.50 39.55 33.16
CA HIS A 942 -9.60 38.27 32.44
C HIS A 942 -8.61 37.24 33.01
N ALA A 943 -7.41 37.67 33.41
CA ALA A 943 -6.48 36.80 34.14
C ALA A 943 -7.11 36.22 35.42
N ARG A 944 -7.89 37.00 36.18
CA ARG A 944 -8.65 36.50 37.34
C ARG A 944 -9.60 35.35 36.99
N ILE A 945 -10.33 35.47 35.89
CA ILE A 945 -11.30 34.46 35.44
C ILE A 945 -10.55 33.17 35.07
N LEU A 946 -9.49 33.28 34.27
CA LEU A 946 -8.67 32.14 33.83
C LEU A 946 -7.98 31.41 35.00
N VAL A 947 -7.50 32.14 36.01
CA VAL A 947 -6.96 31.54 37.25
C VAL A 947 -8.06 30.80 38.02
N SER A 948 -9.29 31.32 38.07
CA SER A 948 -10.43 30.65 38.71
C SER A 948 -10.91 29.42 37.94
N ASP A 949 -10.88 29.46 36.60
CA ASP A 949 -11.18 28.31 35.74
C ASP A 949 -10.13 27.21 35.90
N PHE A 950 -8.84 27.59 36.07
CA PHE A 950 -7.75 26.66 36.31
C PHE A 950 -7.80 26.05 37.73
N ASP A 951 -8.18 26.82 38.76
CA ASP A 951 -8.46 26.31 40.11
C ASP A 951 -9.55 25.22 40.08
N THR A 952 -10.64 25.49 39.34
CA THR A 952 -11.76 24.53 39.09
C THR A 952 -11.32 23.27 38.30
N TYR A 953 -10.21 23.33 37.58
CA TYR A 953 -9.58 22.17 36.95
C TYR A 953 -8.71 21.39 37.96
N VAL A 954 -7.91 22.10 38.77
CA VAL A 954 -7.05 21.52 39.82
C VAL A 954 -7.84 20.84 40.94
N GLU A 955 -9.11 21.21 41.17
CA GLU A 955 -10.03 20.42 42.04
C GLU A 955 -10.14 18.94 41.62
N LYS A 956 -9.98 18.65 40.32
CA LYS A 956 -10.03 17.30 39.73
C LYS A 956 -8.64 16.74 39.39
N HIS A 957 -7.65 17.62 39.30
CA HIS A 957 -6.27 17.34 38.94
C HIS A 957 -5.30 17.92 39.99
N PRO A 958 -5.24 17.36 41.22
CA PRO A 958 -4.42 17.89 42.30
C PRO A 958 -2.92 17.98 41.97
N GLU A 959 -2.45 17.17 41.02
CA GLU A 959 -1.11 17.16 40.47
C GLU A 959 -0.68 18.52 39.87
N GLU A 960 -1.61 19.31 39.32
CA GLU A 960 -1.33 20.60 38.68
C GLU A 960 -1.36 21.80 39.66
N ARG A 961 -1.55 21.54 40.97
CA ARG A 961 -1.66 22.58 42.00
C ARG A 961 -0.44 23.49 42.09
N GLU A 962 0.76 22.98 41.84
CA GLU A 962 1.99 23.80 41.85
C GLU A 962 2.01 24.80 40.68
N ARG A 963 1.51 24.40 39.50
CA ARG A 963 1.40 25.28 38.33
C ARG A 963 0.33 26.35 38.53
N LEU A 964 -0.81 26.00 39.14
CA LEU A 964 -1.81 26.97 39.58
C LEU A 964 -1.20 27.99 40.55
N GLN A 965 -0.41 27.55 41.53
CA GLN A 965 0.24 28.46 42.48
C GLN A 965 1.19 29.45 41.80
N ARG A 966 2.03 28.99 40.86
CA ARG A 966 2.84 29.89 40.02
C ARG A 966 1.99 30.87 39.22
N THR A 967 0.94 30.39 38.57
CA THR A 967 0.05 31.22 37.73
C THR A 967 -0.69 32.28 38.56
N ALA A 968 -1.13 31.93 39.77
CA ALA A 968 -1.74 32.85 40.73
C ALA A 968 -0.73 33.87 41.30
N ALA A 969 0.54 33.48 41.52
CA ALA A 969 1.60 34.39 41.95
C ALA A 969 1.90 35.44 40.88
N LEU A 970 2.01 35.05 39.60
CA LEU A 970 2.18 35.95 38.45
C LEU A 970 1.03 36.98 38.36
N TRP A 971 -0.22 36.53 38.51
CA TRP A 971 -1.38 37.42 38.56
C TRP A 971 -1.36 38.36 39.77
N GLY A 972 -0.94 37.87 40.94
CA GLY A 972 -0.76 38.67 42.15
C GLY A 972 0.30 39.76 42.01
N ASP A 973 1.46 39.45 41.43
CA ASP A 973 2.53 40.44 41.16
C ASP A 973 2.07 41.51 40.18
N ALA A 974 1.32 41.15 39.13
CA ALA A 974 0.76 42.12 38.20
C ALA A 974 -0.23 43.07 38.89
N LEU A 975 -1.12 42.55 39.75
CA LEU A 975 -2.06 43.38 40.52
C LEU A 975 -1.35 44.26 41.58
N PHE A 976 -0.32 43.73 42.26
CA PHE A 976 0.46 44.47 43.23
C PHE A 976 1.21 45.64 42.57
N ASN A 977 1.79 45.42 41.39
CA ASN A 977 2.46 46.45 40.59
C ASN A 977 1.46 47.46 39.99
N ALA A 978 0.25 47.04 39.65
CA ALA A 978 -0.85 47.94 39.26
C ALA A 978 -1.43 48.76 40.43
N GLY A 979 -1.11 48.39 41.68
CA GLY A 979 -1.59 49.06 42.89
C GLY A 979 -2.95 48.56 43.41
N ASP A 980 -3.52 47.51 42.83
CA ASP A 980 -4.66 46.79 43.42
C ASP A 980 -4.13 45.80 44.46
N TYR A 981 -3.72 46.33 45.61
CA TYR A 981 -3.23 45.54 46.72
C TYR A 981 -4.29 44.59 47.31
N ARG A 982 -5.59 44.80 47.02
CA ARG A 982 -6.65 43.92 47.51
C ARG A 982 -6.86 42.72 46.60
N GLY A 983 -6.94 42.94 45.28
CA GLY A 983 -6.91 41.85 44.32
C GLY A 983 -5.60 41.05 44.39
N ALA A 984 -4.45 41.71 44.61
CA ALA A 984 -3.19 41.02 44.85
C ALA A 984 -3.21 40.16 46.13
N LEU A 985 -3.84 40.64 47.20
CA LEU A 985 -3.98 39.86 48.45
C LEU A 985 -4.80 38.58 48.24
N ASP A 986 -5.89 38.65 47.47
CA ASP A 986 -6.69 37.48 47.07
C ASP A 986 -5.86 36.52 46.20
N ALA A 987 -5.13 37.04 45.20
CA ALA A 987 -4.30 36.25 44.28
C ALA A 987 -3.17 35.49 45.01
N TYR A 988 -2.41 36.16 45.87
CA TYR A 988 -1.39 35.50 46.67
C TYR A 988 -1.98 34.55 47.72
N ALA A 989 -3.25 34.69 48.12
CA ALA A 989 -3.88 33.71 49.00
C ALA A 989 -4.14 32.36 48.31
N LEU A 990 -4.34 32.35 46.99
CA LEU A 990 -4.42 31.14 46.17
C LEU A 990 -3.04 30.57 45.83
N ALA A 991 -2.03 31.43 45.67
CA ALA A 991 -0.65 31.04 45.39
C ALA A 991 0.10 30.43 46.60
N VAL A 992 -0.42 30.59 47.81
CA VAL A 992 0.16 30.03 49.04
C VAL A 992 -0.54 28.70 49.38
N PRO A 993 0.20 27.59 49.62
CA PRO A 993 -0.41 26.33 49.99
C PRO A 993 -1.21 26.45 51.30
N PRO A 994 -2.34 25.72 51.45
CA PRO A 994 -3.04 25.65 52.72
C PRO A 994 -2.12 25.08 53.80
N ALA A 995 -2.22 25.60 55.01
CA ALA A 995 -1.50 25.03 56.15
C ALA A 995 -1.92 23.56 56.35
N PRO A 996 -0.99 22.64 56.68
CA PRO A 996 -1.32 21.24 56.91
C PRO A 996 -2.35 21.13 58.03
N GLU A 997 -3.39 20.32 57.83
CA GLU A 997 -4.40 20.12 58.87
C GLU A 997 -3.76 19.50 60.12
N PRO A 998 -4.18 19.90 61.33
CA PRO A 998 -3.73 19.24 62.55
C PRO A 998 -4.20 17.79 62.53
N ALA A 999 -3.25 16.86 62.55
CA ALA A 999 -3.53 15.42 62.49
C ALA A 999 -4.60 15.03 63.52
N GLN A 1000 -5.64 14.33 63.06
CA GLN A 1000 -6.67 13.79 63.94
C GLN A 1000 -6.06 12.60 64.72
N ASP A 1001 -6.42 12.45 65.99
CA ASP A 1001 -5.67 11.70 67.03
C ASP A 1001 -5.38 10.19 66.76
N ASP A 1002 -5.85 9.62 65.64
CA ASP A 1002 -5.73 8.19 65.30
C ASP A 1002 -5.09 7.88 63.91
N GLU A 1003 -4.64 8.88 63.12
CA GLU A 1003 -3.97 8.64 61.82
C GLU A 1003 -2.43 8.63 61.91
N GLU A 1004 -1.77 7.86 61.03
CA GLU A 1004 -0.30 7.81 60.96
C GLU A 1004 0.29 9.19 60.57
N PRO A 1005 1.48 9.56 61.08
CA PRO A 1005 2.08 10.86 60.79
C PRO A 1005 2.32 11.00 59.27
N ALA A 1006 1.72 12.02 58.67
CA ALA A 1006 1.96 12.38 57.28
C ALA A 1006 3.46 12.51 57.01
N GLY A 1007 3.88 12.05 55.82
CA GLY A 1007 5.29 12.06 55.41
C GLY A 1007 5.92 13.44 55.49
N GLU A 1008 7.26 13.48 55.58
CA GLU A 1008 8.04 14.71 55.83
C GLU A 1008 7.51 15.91 55.03
N ALA A 1009 7.03 16.93 55.74
CA ALA A 1009 6.40 18.09 55.13
C ALA A 1009 7.40 18.79 54.20
N THR A 1010 7.19 18.65 52.90
CA THR A 1010 8.05 19.20 51.85
C THR A 1010 8.18 20.71 52.03
N ALA A 1011 9.41 21.20 52.07
CA ALA A 1011 9.68 22.63 52.23
C ALA A 1011 8.96 23.43 51.12
N PRO A 1012 8.33 24.58 51.45
CA PRO A 1012 7.58 25.36 50.48
C PRO A 1012 8.49 25.83 49.33
N SER A 1013 7.95 25.81 48.11
CA SER A 1013 8.68 26.23 46.90
C SER A 1013 9.09 27.71 46.98
N GLY A 1014 10.09 28.10 46.17
CA GLY A 1014 10.54 29.49 46.08
C GLY A 1014 9.38 30.45 45.73
N ASP A 1015 8.49 30.02 44.84
CA ASP A 1015 7.32 30.79 44.42
C ASP A 1015 6.26 30.89 45.53
N ALA A 1016 6.04 29.83 46.32
CA ALA A 1016 5.15 29.87 47.48
C ALA A 1016 5.71 30.78 48.59
N LEU A 1017 7.03 30.77 48.82
CA LEU A 1017 7.70 31.69 49.76
C LEU A 1017 7.61 33.15 49.28
N TRP A 1018 7.80 33.39 47.97
CA TRP A 1018 7.64 34.70 47.35
C TRP A 1018 6.20 35.21 47.48
N ALA A 1019 5.21 34.39 47.13
CA ALA A 1019 3.80 34.71 47.28
C ALA A 1019 3.43 35.00 48.74
N THR A 1020 3.95 34.22 49.71
CA THR A 1020 3.73 34.45 51.15
C THR A 1020 4.27 35.82 51.59
N PHE A 1021 5.49 36.18 51.16
CA PHE A 1021 6.11 37.47 51.44
C PHE A 1021 5.35 38.63 50.79
N GLN A 1022 4.93 38.46 49.53
CA GLN A 1022 4.18 39.47 48.78
C GLN A 1022 2.75 39.65 49.30
N ARG A 1023 2.10 38.59 49.78
CA ARG A 1023 0.81 38.63 50.50
C ARG A 1023 0.89 39.53 51.73
N ALA A 1024 1.95 39.39 52.53
CA ALA A 1024 2.20 40.27 53.66
C ALA A 1024 2.53 41.71 53.21
N ASN A 1025 3.28 41.89 52.12
CA ASN A 1025 3.51 43.23 51.53
C ASN A 1025 2.20 43.90 51.08
N ALA A 1026 1.24 43.14 50.54
CA ALA A 1026 -0.08 43.64 50.14
C ALA A 1026 -0.91 44.08 51.36
N MET A 1027 -0.92 43.29 52.45
CA MET A 1027 -1.53 43.69 53.73
C MET A 1027 -0.94 45.02 54.26
N LEU A 1028 0.38 45.19 54.24
CA LEU A 1028 1.05 46.44 54.67
C LEU A 1028 0.64 47.66 53.82
N LYS A 1029 0.35 47.46 52.53
CA LYS A 1029 -0.14 48.52 51.63
C LYS A 1029 -1.62 48.86 51.84
N LEU A 1030 -2.37 47.97 52.48
CA LEU A 1030 -3.77 48.15 52.89
C LEU A 1030 -3.90 48.64 54.36
N ASP A 1031 -2.79 49.04 55.00
CA ASP A 1031 -2.69 49.37 56.43
C ASP A 1031 -3.07 48.22 57.40
N ASP A 1032 -3.17 46.97 56.93
CA ASP A 1032 -3.39 45.80 57.80
C ASP A 1032 -2.07 45.31 58.41
N TYR A 1033 -1.60 46.07 59.37
CA TYR A 1033 -0.44 45.72 60.20
C TYR A 1033 -0.72 44.54 61.15
N ALA A 1034 -1.98 44.23 61.46
CA ALA A 1034 -2.31 43.18 62.42
C ALA A 1034 -2.17 41.79 61.80
N SER A 1035 -2.66 41.59 60.58
CA SER A 1035 -2.59 40.31 59.87
C SER A 1035 -1.22 40.04 59.23
N SER A 1036 -0.45 41.09 58.91
CA SER A 1036 0.86 40.95 58.28
C SER A 1036 1.98 40.55 59.23
N ILE A 1037 1.98 41.03 60.49
CA ILE A 1037 3.01 40.69 61.49
C ILE A 1037 3.27 39.17 61.62
N PRO A 1038 2.27 38.29 61.85
CA PRO A 1038 2.54 36.85 62.04
C PRO A 1038 3.18 36.19 60.81
N ILE A 1039 2.75 36.55 59.59
CA ILE A 1039 3.29 36.02 58.33
C ILE A 1039 4.75 36.48 58.14
N LEU A 1040 5.06 37.74 58.49
CA LEU A 1040 6.41 38.29 58.42
C LEU A 1040 7.33 37.70 59.50
N ASP A 1041 6.81 37.43 60.70
CA ASP A 1041 7.54 36.76 61.78
C ASP A 1041 7.89 35.31 61.44
N GLU A 1042 6.95 34.58 60.83
CA GLU A 1042 7.17 33.21 60.34
C GLU A 1042 8.30 33.17 59.31
N LEU A 1043 8.19 33.98 58.24
CA LEU A 1043 9.22 34.12 57.21
C LEU A 1043 10.58 34.60 57.75
N ALA A 1044 10.58 35.45 58.78
CA ALA A 1044 11.78 35.96 59.46
C ALA A 1044 12.41 34.96 60.44
N SER A 1045 11.69 33.91 60.83
CA SER A 1045 12.16 32.85 61.73
C SER A 1045 12.72 31.64 61.00
N GLY A 1046 12.28 31.40 59.75
CA GLY A 1046 12.81 30.36 58.87
C GLY A 1046 14.02 30.81 58.05
N ASP A 1047 14.75 29.83 57.49
CA ASP A 1047 15.89 30.06 56.59
C ASP A 1047 15.38 30.35 55.16
N THR A 1048 14.74 31.52 54.98
CA THR A 1048 14.11 31.93 53.72
C THR A 1048 14.90 33.06 53.04
N PRO A 1049 14.87 33.17 51.68
CA PRO A 1049 15.49 34.29 50.96
C PRO A 1049 14.98 35.68 51.37
N TYR A 1050 13.82 35.74 52.05
CA TYR A 1050 13.13 36.97 52.42
C TYR A 1050 13.22 37.29 53.92
N ALA A 1051 13.90 36.46 54.73
CA ALA A 1051 13.83 36.51 56.19
C ALA A 1051 14.26 37.86 56.81
N GLU A 1052 15.36 38.46 56.34
CA GLU A 1052 15.84 39.76 56.87
C GLU A 1052 14.87 40.91 56.50
N ASP A 1053 14.39 40.92 55.26
CA ASP A 1053 13.42 41.90 54.77
C ASP A 1053 12.07 41.76 55.50
N ALA A 1054 11.63 40.52 55.75
CA ALA A 1054 10.43 40.21 56.52
C ALA A 1054 10.57 40.71 57.96
N ARG A 1055 11.73 40.50 58.61
CA ARG A 1055 12.04 41.00 59.95
C ARG A 1055 11.95 42.53 60.05
N ILE A 1056 12.53 43.23 59.07
CA ILE A 1056 12.49 44.71 58.99
C ILE A 1056 11.03 45.19 58.84
N LYS A 1057 10.25 44.51 58.00
CA LYS A 1057 8.84 44.84 57.76
C LYS A 1057 7.93 44.52 58.95
N ALA A 1058 8.19 43.45 59.71
CA ALA A 1058 7.48 43.13 60.95
C ALA A 1058 7.67 44.23 62.01
N GLU A 1059 8.90 44.74 62.19
CA GLU A 1059 9.15 45.86 63.09
C GLU A 1059 8.50 47.18 62.62
N TYR A 1060 8.50 47.44 61.30
CA TYR A 1060 7.76 48.57 60.74
C TYR A 1060 6.24 48.45 61.02
N ALA A 1061 5.66 47.28 60.81
CA ALA A 1061 4.24 47.01 61.08
C ALA A 1061 3.89 47.21 62.56
N ARG A 1062 4.71 46.68 63.48
CA ARG A 1062 4.58 46.91 64.93
C ARG A 1062 4.70 48.38 65.30
N LEU A 1063 5.51 49.17 64.59
CA LEU A 1063 5.65 50.60 64.83
C LEU A 1063 4.40 51.37 64.38
N GLU A 1064 3.92 51.14 63.16
CA GLU A 1064 2.67 51.72 62.65
C GLU A 1064 1.45 51.34 63.50
N GLN A 1065 1.33 50.06 63.89
CA GLN A 1065 0.25 49.59 64.76
C GLN A 1065 0.24 50.31 66.12
N ARG A 1066 1.42 50.58 66.71
CA ARG A 1066 1.55 51.39 67.94
C ARG A 1066 1.20 52.87 67.71
N LEU A 1067 1.64 53.46 66.61
CA LEU A 1067 1.38 54.87 66.28
C LEU A 1067 -0.12 55.12 66.00
N ARG A 1068 -0.78 54.19 65.29
CA ARG A 1068 -2.20 54.28 64.91
C ARG A 1068 -3.14 53.81 66.02
N GLY A 1069 -2.74 52.82 66.81
CA GLY A 1069 -3.46 52.36 68.01
C GLY A 1069 -3.40 53.35 69.19
N GLY A 1070 -2.48 54.32 69.17
CA GLY A 1070 -2.23 55.31 70.23
C GLY A 1070 -3.38 56.28 70.55
N GLY A 1071 -4.55 56.14 69.92
CA GLY A 1071 -5.75 56.92 70.26
C GLY A 1071 -6.36 56.58 71.63
N ALA A 1072 -6.00 55.44 72.23
CA ALA A 1072 -6.59 54.96 73.49
C ALA A 1072 -5.57 54.38 74.49
N VAL A 1073 -4.68 55.23 75.01
CA VAL A 1073 -4.29 55.32 76.44
C VAL A 1073 -3.23 56.41 76.60
N ILE A 1074 -3.56 57.48 77.34
CA ILE A 1074 -2.57 58.39 77.91
C ILE A 1074 -2.37 57.97 79.36
N ALA A 1075 -1.36 57.13 79.63
CA ALA A 1075 -0.95 56.77 80.98
C ALA A 1075 0.55 56.36 81.05
N GLU A 1076 1.36 57.30 81.53
CA GLU A 1076 2.54 57.12 82.37
C GLU A 1076 3.55 55.97 82.11
N GLY A 1077 4.71 56.35 81.55
CA GLY A 1077 5.99 56.22 82.27
C GLY A 1077 6.80 54.93 82.12
N GLY A 1078 8.00 55.07 81.54
CA GLY A 1078 9.03 54.02 81.41
C GLY A 1078 10.27 54.54 80.68
#